data_AF-A0A929FGK1-F1
#
_entry.id   AF-A0A929FGK1-F1
#
_cell.length_a   1.000
_cell.length_b   1.000
_cell.length_c   1.000
_cell.angle_alpha   90.00
_cell.angle_beta   90.00
_cell.angle_gamma   90.00
#
_symmetry.space_group_name_H-M   'P 1'
#
loop_
_entity.id
_entity.type
_entity.pdbx_description
1 polymer ?
#
loop_
_entity_poly.entity_id
_entity_poly.type
_entity_poly.pdbx_seq_one_letter_code
_entity_poly.pdbx_strand_id
1 'polypeptide(L)'
;MSGNHVIFIHPDGSSPSDFGFARFVTEGPDGRLNWDNLEEARVYLGHMEDQLTGTSNGGAVTHATGVKVYAESFGFEVARDADGNAIVDEETGRFVEEELTALSGTNQTIMQEAVAAGKVTALINSGVIAEPGTGAFAAEVGQADVPADATGFAAFPRGQFADITRQVVESGVDIILGGGLVNYLPAGTEPPAGAIYAESAEQLDSISTEANIRPDTNLIELAESLGYTVVYTAEELEAVAADESITKVLGIFANEDTFNDTIRDPEGDLRGYDENLANTNTPPFIPSAPTVGEMLEASQTIMERHPNFENGSYTVLEEEGVDNFGNINSASGKLESLIRTDEAIGVALDFYERNPDTLIITAADSEAGGLQLDDTDETAGTSRTNPTGLNLTAAPDFENPADGQQGVGTDAFVAEPADNGNVYNFDVTWAGTPDFAGAVVTKAHGLNADMLPATVDNTDIYRAMYETLFEEDLPDREVPEFVPAPEPTEETGNVIFFHPDGTSPTMYGFGRFVSQGPDGRLNYDLMSDSGVYLGHMEDRLVGTSNGGAVTHATGVKVPSGSFGLDENGDPVVSASGRAGVTILEEAIAAGKATAVINSGFIAEPGTGAFLAEVESRGDVETITLQVLESGVDVILGGGEIHYLPEGTVGRFGEEGTREDGRNLIEEAEADGFTIVYDLDELQSIPDGTTKLLGIFAAEDTYNDNPEEQNQSLGLDNYGQFLPDGSPTNAPTVAQMLDVALPILSEDPDGFMVVAEEEATDNLGNDNNSRGVLEAVLRADETLGVAKDFIQNDDPNTLLVTAADSEAGGIQVWQPTPFGPPLPEIIDSVAALPVNPTDTDTAQNPVDGAEGRLVPLTTFEAQPSLDGDMGNFVTTWAGTPDFAGNVVAKAYGMNADLLSSTIDNTFIYEMMYRTLFGDDALNGEATAELIDLTGFDSDVSVGVSVMRESAFDNVLKFYETDIDGRVDGLLPGDTGYEEAAAANLLDAELSVDNVGSMDAHLVLAGGTYYAPALLINGNENNLATIADAALGSSRIQRTDNVWSFEDAGDNDFNDFVLTLNSVEPVI
;
A
#
# COMPACT_ATOMS: atom_id res chain seq x y z
N MET A 1 -33.92 -11.24 -17.81
CA MET A 1 -32.62 -11.02 -17.19
C MET A 1 -32.68 -9.55 -16.83
N SER A 2 -32.44 -9.21 -15.57
CA SER A 2 -32.20 -7.81 -15.17
C SER A 2 -31.02 -7.29 -15.98
N GLY A 3 -31.03 -6.01 -16.35
CA GLY A 3 -29.88 -5.38 -16.98
C GLY A 3 -28.82 -5.06 -15.93
N ASN A 4 -27.56 -5.00 -16.36
CA ASN A 4 -26.43 -4.77 -15.47
C ASN A 4 -26.41 -3.35 -14.90
N HIS A 5 -25.78 -3.21 -13.75
CA HIS A 5 -25.68 -1.97 -12.98
C HIS A 5 -24.22 -1.54 -12.81
N VAL A 6 -23.98 -0.24 -12.75
CA VAL A 6 -22.68 0.34 -12.40
C VAL A 6 -22.88 1.41 -11.35
N ILE A 7 -22.05 1.37 -10.30
CA ILE A 7 -21.89 2.44 -9.31
C ILE A 7 -20.43 2.88 -9.36
N PHE A 8 -20.21 4.06 -9.93
CA PHE A 8 -18.91 4.72 -9.94
C PHE A 8 -18.85 5.73 -8.78
N ILE A 9 -17.85 5.58 -7.92
CA ILE A 9 -17.58 6.47 -6.80
C ILE A 9 -16.24 7.15 -7.07
N HIS A 10 -16.22 8.47 -7.09
CA HIS A 10 -15.06 9.29 -7.38
C HIS A 10 -14.63 10.02 -6.10
N PRO A 11 -13.73 9.43 -5.30
CA PRO A 11 -13.12 10.11 -4.16
C PRO A 11 -11.94 10.95 -4.67
N ASP A 12 -12.23 12.07 -5.33
CA ASP A 12 -11.23 12.85 -6.03
C ASP A 12 -10.09 13.30 -5.11
N GLY A 13 -8.83 13.21 -5.56
CA GLY A 13 -7.67 13.58 -4.74
C GLY A 13 -7.24 12.57 -3.66
N SER A 14 -7.69 11.30 -3.71
CA SER A 14 -7.34 10.26 -2.71
C SER A 14 -6.24 9.27 -3.13
N SER A 15 -5.51 8.81 -2.12
CA SER A 15 -4.48 7.77 -2.16
C SER A 15 -4.70 6.72 -1.06
N PRO A 16 -3.95 5.61 -1.05
CA PRO A 16 -3.97 4.66 0.07
C PRO A 16 -3.64 5.30 1.43
N SER A 17 -2.82 6.37 1.47
CA SER A 17 -2.52 7.12 2.69
C SER A 17 -3.76 7.78 3.28
N ASP A 18 -4.61 8.36 2.43
CA ASP A 18 -5.88 8.96 2.84
C ASP A 18 -6.82 7.91 3.46
N PHE A 19 -6.98 6.76 2.81
CA PHE A 19 -7.78 5.67 3.41
C PHE A 19 -7.14 5.09 4.67
N GLY A 20 -5.80 5.09 4.78
CA GLY A 20 -5.08 4.79 6.01
C GLY A 20 -5.45 5.74 7.15
N PHE A 21 -5.59 7.03 6.85
CA PHE A 21 -5.98 8.04 7.82
C PHE A 21 -7.38 7.79 8.37
N ALA A 22 -8.36 7.59 7.47
CA ALA A 22 -9.72 7.25 7.87
C ALA A 22 -9.77 5.94 8.68
N ARG A 23 -9.02 4.91 8.25
CA ARG A 23 -8.94 3.61 8.93
C ARG A 23 -8.42 3.75 10.35
N PHE A 24 -7.30 4.44 10.55
CA PHE A 24 -6.71 4.62 11.87
C PHE A 24 -7.68 5.31 12.83
N VAL A 25 -8.42 6.32 12.38
CA VAL A 25 -9.35 7.06 13.26
C VAL A 25 -10.65 6.29 13.53
N THR A 26 -11.12 5.44 12.61
CA THR A 26 -12.46 4.82 12.72
C THR A 26 -12.46 3.36 13.12
N GLU A 27 -11.48 2.59 12.65
CA GLU A 27 -11.44 1.13 12.79
C GLU A 27 -10.14 0.63 13.46
N GLY A 28 -9.12 1.49 13.57
CA GLY A 28 -7.80 1.14 14.10
C GLY A 28 -6.91 0.49 13.04
N PRO A 29 -5.61 0.27 13.31
CA PRO A 29 -4.65 -0.19 12.31
C PRO A 29 -4.90 -1.62 11.82
N ASP A 30 -5.50 -2.48 12.64
CA ASP A 30 -5.94 -3.84 12.27
C ASP A 30 -7.33 -3.87 11.62
N GLY A 31 -8.08 -2.76 11.71
CA GLY A 31 -9.42 -2.61 11.19
C GLY A 31 -9.50 -2.64 9.67
N ARG A 32 -10.73 -2.69 9.13
CA ARG A 32 -10.98 -2.65 7.68
C ARG A 32 -12.12 -1.70 7.38
N LEU A 33 -11.85 -0.74 6.50
CA LEU A 33 -12.86 0.11 5.88
C LEU A 33 -13.69 -0.69 4.86
N ASN A 34 -14.84 -0.16 4.43
CA ASN A 34 -15.57 -0.73 3.30
C ASN A 34 -14.73 -0.71 2.01
N TRP A 35 -13.92 0.34 1.81
CA TRP A 35 -12.94 0.42 0.73
C TRP A 35 -11.92 -0.72 0.76
N ASP A 36 -11.51 -1.18 1.95
CA ASP A 36 -10.60 -2.32 2.11
C ASP A 36 -11.21 -3.65 1.66
N ASN A 37 -12.54 -3.75 1.67
CA ASN A 37 -13.28 -4.97 1.34
C ASN A 37 -13.66 -5.07 -0.14
N LEU A 38 -13.31 -4.08 -0.97
CA LEU A 38 -13.44 -4.20 -2.44
C LEU A 38 -12.42 -5.23 -2.95
N GLU A 39 -12.84 -6.12 -3.83
CA GLU A 39 -12.10 -7.36 -4.17
C GLU A 39 -10.81 -7.12 -4.96
N GLU A 40 -10.75 -6.03 -5.70
CA GLU A 40 -9.67 -5.72 -6.63
C GLU A 40 -8.99 -4.40 -6.27
N ALA A 41 -7.66 -4.36 -6.25
CA ALA A 41 -6.87 -3.12 -6.10
C ALA A 41 -5.89 -2.95 -7.25
N ARG A 42 -5.89 -1.77 -7.88
CA ARG A 42 -5.17 -1.44 -9.13
C ARG A 42 -4.42 -0.13 -9.01
N VAL A 43 -3.13 -0.13 -9.33
CA VAL A 43 -2.33 1.11 -9.42
C VAL A 43 -2.83 1.93 -10.61
N TYR A 44 -3.28 3.15 -10.39
CA TYR A 44 -3.97 3.97 -11.39
C TYR A 44 -3.03 4.94 -12.11
N LEU A 45 -3.14 5.02 -13.44
CA LEU A 45 -2.34 5.91 -14.29
C LEU A 45 -3.19 7.07 -14.82
N GLY A 46 -3.13 8.20 -14.12
CA GLY A 46 -4.03 9.34 -14.28
C GLY A 46 -3.66 10.41 -15.29
N HIS A 47 -2.57 10.27 -16.06
CA HIS A 47 -2.09 11.34 -16.94
C HIS A 47 -3.14 11.79 -17.99
N MET A 48 -3.06 13.05 -18.38
CA MET A 48 -3.89 13.72 -19.39
C MET A 48 -3.19 13.77 -20.76
N GLU A 49 -3.87 14.27 -21.80
CA GLU A 49 -3.29 14.41 -23.14
C GLU A 49 -2.04 15.32 -23.17
N ASP A 50 -1.94 16.26 -22.23
CA ASP A 50 -0.92 17.33 -22.22
C ASP A 50 -0.15 17.48 -20.90
N GLN A 51 -0.37 16.60 -19.91
CA GLN A 51 0.33 16.64 -18.62
C GLN A 51 0.28 15.30 -17.87
N LEU A 52 1.24 15.10 -16.95
CA LEU A 52 1.42 13.90 -16.14
C LEU A 52 0.40 13.78 -15.01
N THR A 53 0.08 14.89 -14.36
CA THR A 53 -0.88 14.94 -13.26
C THR A 53 -2.31 14.96 -13.80
N GLY A 54 -3.17 14.10 -13.27
CA GLY A 54 -4.60 14.16 -13.53
C GLY A 54 -5.19 15.48 -13.04
N THR A 55 -6.35 15.85 -13.56
CA THR A 55 -7.15 16.98 -13.04
C THR A 55 -8.59 16.52 -12.98
N SER A 56 -9.35 17.00 -11.99
CA SER A 56 -10.78 16.71 -11.84
C SER A 56 -11.53 16.84 -13.18
N ASN A 57 -11.16 17.84 -13.99
CA ASN A 57 -11.74 18.08 -15.31
C ASN A 57 -11.39 17.01 -16.34
N GLY A 58 -10.11 16.90 -16.68
CA GLY A 58 -9.69 15.99 -17.74
C GLY A 58 -9.87 14.53 -17.33
N GLY A 59 -9.66 14.22 -16.04
CA GLY A 59 -9.91 12.91 -15.43
C GLY A 59 -11.37 12.51 -15.53
N ALA A 60 -12.29 13.33 -15.03
CA ALA A 60 -13.72 13.04 -15.12
C ALA A 60 -14.22 12.95 -16.57
N VAL A 61 -13.76 13.81 -17.48
CA VAL A 61 -14.08 13.69 -18.92
C VAL A 61 -13.54 12.37 -19.49
N THR A 62 -12.34 11.96 -19.08
CA THR A 62 -11.76 10.68 -19.50
C THR A 62 -12.58 9.51 -18.97
N HIS A 63 -13.03 9.52 -17.70
CA HIS A 63 -13.94 8.49 -17.18
C HIS A 63 -15.32 8.53 -17.84
N ALA A 64 -15.78 9.69 -18.30
CA ALA A 64 -17.07 9.86 -18.95
C ALA A 64 -17.08 9.44 -20.43
N THR A 65 -15.91 9.39 -21.09
CA THR A 65 -15.81 9.20 -22.54
C THR A 65 -14.80 8.14 -22.99
N GLY A 66 -13.88 7.71 -22.14
CA GLY A 66 -12.82 6.75 -22.47
C GLY A 66 -11.70 7.33 -23.33
N VAL A 67 -11.56 8.65 -23.36
CA VAL A 67 -10.57 9.35 -24.20
C VAL A 67 -9.73 10.29 -23.35
N LYS A 68 -8.40 10.22 -23.53
CA LYS A 68 -7.46 11.18 -22.93
C LYS A 68 -7.70 12.55 -23.56
N VAL A 69 -8.00 13.52 -22.72
CA VAL A 69 -8.23 14.92 -23.14
C VAL A 69 -7.20 15.83 -22.50
N TYR A 70 -7.02 17.03 -23.07
CA TYR A 70 -6.24 18.07 -22.42
C TYR A 70 -6.86 18.45 -21.07
N ALA A 71 -6.02 18.88 -20.13
CA ALA A 71 -6.33 19.04 -18.70
C ALA A 71 -7.57 19.88 -18.33
N GLU A 72 -8.03 20.77 -19.21
CA GLU A 72 -9.16 21.68 -18.98
C GLU A 72 -10.30 21.46 -19.98
N SER A 73 -10.31 20.29 -20.61
CA SER A 73 -11.46 19.84 -21.39
C SER A 73 -12.66 19.67 -20.48
N PHE A 74 -13.81 20.03 -21.02
CA PHE A 74 -15.11 19.70 -20.45
C PHE A 74 -16.00 19.15 -21.57
N GLY A 75 -15.54 18.09 -22.22
CA GLY A 75 -16.25 17.40 -23.31
C GLY A 75 -15.86 17.80 -24.74
N PHE A 76 -14.68 18.43 -24.92
CA PHE A 76 -14.16 18.82 -26.24
C PHE A 76 -12.72 18.38 -26.44
N GLU A 77 -12.31 18.16 -27.69
CA GLU A 77 -10.91 17.91 -28.05
C GLU A 77 -10.26 19.16 -28.66
N VAL A 78 -8.94 19.23 -28.57
CA VAL A 78 -8.16 20.27 -29.26
C VAL A 78 -8.06 19.92 -30.74
N ALA A 79 -8.51 20.83 -31.61
CA ALA A 79 -8.30 20.70 -33.04
C ALA A 79 -6.81 20.79 -33.36
N ARG A 80 -6.28 19.80 -34.10
CA ARG A 80 -4.87 19.72 -34.47
C ARG A 80 -4.64 19.95 -35.96
N ASP A 81 -3.49 20.54 -36.29
CA ASP A 81 -3.08 20.73 -37.69
C ASP A 81 -2.54 19.43 -38.32
N ALA A 82 -2.15 19.51 -39.60
CA ALA A 82 -1.65 18.33 -40.32
C ALA A 82 -0.34 17.76 -39.77
N ASP A 83 0.36 18.52 -38.93
CA ASP A 83 1.60 18.14 -38.26
C ASP A 83 1.34 17.73 -36.79
N GLY A 84 0.08 17.67 -36.34
CA GLY A 84 -0.33 17.24 -35.00
C GLY A 84 -0.31 18.36 -33.95
N ASN A 85 -0.01 19.60 -34.33
CA ASN A 85 0.08 20.70 -33.37
C ASN A 85 -1.31 21.24 -33.03
N ALA A 86 -1.53 21.55 -31.76
CA ALA A 86 -2.72 22.26 -31.31
C ALA A 86 -2.93 23.57 -32.08
N ILE A 87 -4.12 23.77 -32.62
CA ILE A 87 -4.49 25.00 -33.31
C ILE A 87 -4.96 26.01 -32.27
N VAL A 88 -4.29 27.16 -32.22
CA VAL A 88 -4.65 28.28 -31.33
C VAL A 88 -5.30 29.39 -32.16
N ASP A 89 -6.43 29.91 -31.68
CA ASP A 89 -7.07 31.08 -32.25
C ASP A 89 -6.23 32.33 -31.96
N GLU A 90 -5.76 33.01 -33.03
CA GLU A 90 -4.85 34.17 -32.90
C GLU A 90 -5.50 35.39 -32.22
N GLU A 91 -6.84 35.48 -32.17
CA GLU A 91 -7.56 36.63 -31.59
C GLU A 91 -7.75 36.47 -30.08
N THR A 92 -8.05 35.25 -29.64
CA THR A 92 -8.34 34.92 -28.24
C THR A 92 -7.17 34.29 -27.50
N GLY A 93 -6.23 33.65 -28.23
CA GLY A 93 -5.13 32.88 -27.66
C GLY A 93 -5.54 31.52 -27.09
N ARG A 94 -6.78 31.09 -27.31
CA ARG A 94 -7.34 29.82 -26.83
C ARG A 94 -7.20 28.72 -27.89
N PHE A 95 -7.24 27.47 -27.47
CA PHE A 95 -7.35 26.35 -28.41
C PHE A 95 -8.63 26.45 -29.23
N VAL A 96 -8.54 26.07 -30.50
CA VAL A 96 -9.71 25.78 -31.32
C VAL A 96 -10.15 24.37 -30.94
N GLU A 97 -11.39 24.23 -30.51
CA GLU A 97 -11.97 22.94 -30.09
C GLU A 97 -12.81 22.31 -31.19
N GLU A 98 -12.92 20.98 -31.14
CA GLU A 98 -13.87 20.18 -31.92
C GLU A 98 -14.62 19.18 -31.04
N GLU A 99 -15.76 18.66 -31.55
CA GLU A 99 -16.58 17.68 -30.83
C GLU A 99 -15.77 16.42 -30.51
N LEU A 100 -15.77 16.03 -29.24
CA LEU A 100 -15.15 14.80 -28.74
C LEU A 100 -15.93 13.57 -29.22
N THR A 101 -15.21 12.54 -29.68
CA THR A 101 -15.80 11.23 -29.97
C THR A 101 -15.36 10.25 -28.89
N ALA A 102 -16.29 9.82 -28.04
CA ALA A 102 -16.03 8.83 -27.00
C ALA A 102 -15.54 7.50 -27.59
N LEU A 103 -14.92 6.66 -26.74
CA LEU A 103 -14.39 5.35 -27.10
C LEU A 103 -15.47 4.39 -27.65
N SER A 104 -16.74 4.59 -27.27
CA SER A 104 -17.90 3.91 -27.87
C SER A 104 -18.14 4.26 -29.35
N GLY A 105 -17.48 5.30 -29.86
CA GLY A 105 -17.65 5.82 -31.22
C GLY A 105 -18.83 6.79 -31.38
N THR A 106 -19.39 7.28 -30.26
CA THR A 106 -20.44 8.31 -30.24
C THR A 106 -19.90 9.66 -29.77
N ASN A 107 -20.62 10.75 -30.02
CA ASN A 107 -20.30 12.07 -29.45
C ASN A 107 -21.15 12.28 -28.18
N GLN A 108 -21.22 11.24 -27.34
CA GLN A 108 -22.00 11.24 -26.10
C GLN A 108 -21.13 10.63 -25.00
N THR A 109 -21.34 11.12 -23.78
CA THR A 109 -20.77 10.48 -22.59
C THR A 109 -21.50 9.17 -22.27
N ILE A 110 -20.89 8.32 -21.46
CA ILE A 110 -21.51 7.06 -20.98
C ILE A 110 -22.85 7.30 -20.27
N MET A 111 -23.00 8.40 -19.53
CA MET A 111 -24.25 8.76 -18.85
C MET A 111 -25.34 9.16 -19.86
N GLN A 112 -25.01 9.95 -20.89
CA GLN A 112 -25.96 10.30 -21.95
C GLN A 112 -26.40 9.05 -22.75
N GLU A 113 -25.48 8.12 -23.01
CA GLU A 113 -25.81 6.82 -23.61
C GLU A 113 -26.70 5.96 -22.70
N ALA A 114 -26.44 5.94 -21.38
CA ALA A 114 -27.26 5.23 -20.41
C ALA A 114 -28.71 5.78 -20.37
N VAL A 115 -28.87 7.11 -20.37
CA VAL A 115 -30.18 7.76 -20.50
C VAL A 115 -30.85 7.39 -21.81
N ALA A 116 -30.13 7.42 -22.93
CA ALA A 116 -30.67 7.07 -24.25
C ALA A 116 -31.11 5.59 -24.36
N ALA A 117 -30.40 4.70 -23.66
CA ALA A 117 -30.73 3.29 -23.53
C ALA A 117 -31.90 3.02 -22.57
N GLY A 118 -32.37 4.04 -21.85
CA GLY A 118 -33.46 3.94 -20.89
C GLY A 118 -33.08 3.18 -19.62
N LYS A 119 -31.80 3.22 -19.24
CA LYS A 119 -31.33 2.81 -17.91
C LYS A 119 -31.75 3.85 -16.88
N VAL A 120 -31.79 3.47 -15.60
CA VAL A 120 -32.08 4.42 -14.52
C VAL A 120 -30.79 5.08 -14.07
N THR A 121 -30.76 6.41 -13.98
CA THR A 121 -29.50 7.12 -13.77
C THR A 121 -29.50 8.07 -12.58
N ALA A 122 -28.33 8.21 -11.93
CA ALA A 122 -28.10 9.22 -10.91
C ALA A 122 -26.74 9.92 -11.05
N LEU A 123 -26.76 11.20 -10.68
CA LEU A 123 -25.59 12.01 -10.39
C LEU A 123 -25.69 12.49 -8.93
N ILE A 124 -24.64 12.24 -8.15
CA ILE A 124 -24.57 12.59 -6.73
C ILE A 124 -23.25 13.32 -6.51
N ASN A 125 -23.28 14.49 -5.89
CA ASN A 125 -22.08 15.26 -5.57
C ASN A 125 -22.21 15.87 -4.16
N SER A 126 -21.16 15.78 -3.34
CA SER A 126 -21.10 16.53 -2.08
C SER A 126 -20.85 18.03 -2.30
N GLY A 127 -20.27 18.42 -3.42
CA GLY A 127 -20.13 19.79 -3.91
C GLY A 127 -21.31 20.27 -4.75
N VAL A 128 -21.07 21.26 -5.59
CA VAL A 128 -22.04 21.68 -6.61
C VAL A 128 -22.12 20.64 -7.73
N ILE A 129 -23.31 20.41 -8.30
CA ILE A 129 -23.48 19.41 -9.37
C ILE A 129 -22.73 19.76 -10.68
N ALA A 130 -22.20 20.98 -10.76
CA ALA A 130 -21.40 21.42 -11.89
C ALA A 130 -19.92 21.02 -11.77
N GLU A 131 -19.49 20.52 -10.60
CA GLU A 131 -18.12 20.04 -10.44
C GLU A 131 -17.84 18.86 -11.36
N PRO A 132 -16.60 18.71 -11.84
CA PRO A 132 -16.30 17.87 -12.97
C PRO A 132 -16.65 16.39 -12.80
N GLY A 133 -16.41 15.77 -11.65
CA GLY A 133 -16.67 14.35 -11.44
C GLY A 133 -18.13 13.95 -11.56
N THR A 134 -19.06 14.91 -11.58
CA THR A 134 -20.45 14.68 -12.00
C THR A 134 -20.85 15.44 -13.27
N GLY A 135 -20.49 16.72 -13.37
CA GLY A 135 -20.89 17.60 -14.46
C GLY A 135 -20.37 17.12 -15.82
N ALA A 136 -19.12 16.63 -15.87
CA ALA A 136 -18.50 16.14 -17.11
C ALA A 136 -19.22 14.91 -17.70
N PHE A 137 -19.96 14.17 -16.87
CA PHE A 137 -20.77 13.05 -17.36
C PHE A 137 -22.04 13.51 -18.07
N ALA A 138 -22.55 14.72 -17.87
CA ALA A 138 -23.85 15.13 -18.42
C ALA A 138 -23.82 16.42 -19.24
N ALA A 139 -22.71 17.14 -19.26
CA ALA A 139 -22.58 18.44 -19.90
C ALA A 139 -21.29 18.55 -20.71
N GLU A 140 -21.34 19.39 -21.74
CA GLU A 140 -20.20 19.75 -22.57
C GLU A 140 -20.12 21.28 -22.65
N VAL A 141 -18.99 21.86 -22.26
CA VAL A 141 -18.74 23.31 -22.34
C VAL A 141 -17.38 23.55 -22.97
N GLY A 142 -17.33 24.42 -23.98
CA GLY A 142 -16.09 24.73 -24.68
C GLY A 142 -15.56 26.14 -24.39
N GLN A 143 -14.32 26.40 -24.80
CA GLN A 143 -13.68 27.72 -24.88
C GLN A 143 -14.51 28.77 -25.63
N ALA A 144 -15.38 28.33 -26.55
CA ALA A 144 -16.30 29.22 -27.29
C ALA A 144 -17.44 29.77 -26.43
N ASP A 145 -17.82 29.07 -25.37
CA ASP A 145 -18.86 29.49 -24.42
C ASP A 145 -18.31 30.40 -23.33
N VAL A 146 -17.00 30.34 -23.09
CA VAL A 146 -16.29 31.21 -22.14
C VAL A 146 -16.23 32.65 -22.68
N PRO A 147 -16.67 33.68 -21.92
CA PRO A 147 -16.56 35.07 -22.34
C PRO A 147 -15.11 35.48 -22.66
N ALA A 148 -14.93 36.28 -23.73
CA ALA A 148 -13.60 36.67 -24.22
C ALA A 148 -12.82 37.58 -23.24
N ASP A 149 -13.51 38.25 -22.31
CA ASP A 149 -12.94 39.10 -21.26
C ASP A 149 -12.91 38.44 -19.88
N ALA A 150 -13.29 37.16 -19.78
CA ALA A 150 -13.22 36.42 -18.53
C ALA A 150 -11.77 36.24 -18.05
N THR A 151 -11.58 36.23 -16.73
CA THR A 151 -10.28 36.11 -16.06
C THR A 151 -10.38 35.20 -14.84
N GLY A 152 -9.26 34.60 -14.43
CA GLY A 152 -9.25 33.67 -13.30
C GLY A 152 -10.05 32.41 -13.63
N PHE A 153 -10.71 31.82 -12.64
CA PHE A 153 -11.51 30.60 -12.80
C PHE A 153 -12.57 30.70 -13.92
N ALA A 154 -13.23 31.86 -14.05
CA ALA A 154 -14.24 32.08 -15.09
C ALA A 154 -13.68 32.06 -16.52
N ALA A 155 -12.35 32.06 -16.71
CA ALA A 155 -11.70 32.00 -18.03
C ALA A 155 -11.58 30.58 -18.59
N PHE A 156 -12.03 29.57 -17.84
CA PHE A 156 -11.98 28.17 -18.23
C PHE A 156 -13.39 27.61 -18.49
N PRO A 157 -13.52 26.57 -19.35
CA PRO A 157 -14.81 25.93 -19.63
C PRO A 157 -15.46 25.38 -18.36
N ARG A 158 -14.69 24.73 -17.49
CA ARG A 158 -15.15 24.27 -16.18
C ARG A 158 -15.74 25.36 -15.32
N GLY A 159 -15.26 26.61 -15.47
CA GLY A 159 -15.76 27.75 -14.71
C GLY A 159 -17.16 28.23 -15.10
N GLN A 160 -17.82 27.62 -16.10
CA GLN A 160 -19.16 27.98 -16.56
C GLN A 160 -20.27 27.20 -15.82
N PHE A 161 -20.20 27.14 -14.49
CA PHE A 161 -21.12 26.37 -13.64
C PHE A 161 -22.61 26.56 -13.93
N ALA A 162 -23.05 27.79 -14.26
CA ALA A 162 -24.43 28.07 -14.63
C ALA A 162 -24.89 27.30 -15.88
N ASP A 163 -24.00 27.19 -16.88
CA ASP A 163 -24.32 26.47 -18.11
C ASP A 163 -24.21 24.96 -17.92
N ILE A 164 -23.18 24.50 -17.19
CA ILE A 164 -23.02 23.08 -16.83
C ILE A 164 -24.26 22.60 -16.04
N THR A 165 -24.67 23.33 -15.00
CA THR A 165 -25.87 23.01 -14.21
C THR A 165 -27.13 22.96 -15.07
N ARG A 166 -27.28 23.88 -16.04
CA ARG A 166 -28.41 23.85 -16.99
C ARG A 166 -28.39 22.56 -17.81
N GLN A 167 -27.24 22.20 -18.37
CA GLN A 167 -27.09 20.99 -19.18
C GLN A 167 -27.34 19.72 -18.36
N VAL A 168 -26.86 19.65 -17.11
CA VAL A 168 -27.15 18.56 -16.17
C VAL A 168 -28.66 18.43 -15.93
N VAL A 169 -29.39 19.52 -15.69
CA VAL A 169 -30.87 19.50 -15.51
C VAL A 169 -31.60 19.05 -16.79
N GLU A 170 -31.07 19.40 -17.97
CA GLU A 170 -31.64 19.05 -19.27
C GLU A 170 -31.25 17.65 -19.77
N SER A 171 -30.23 17.03 -19.18
CA SER A 171 -29.62 15.75 -19.61
C SER A 171 -30.59 14.58 -19.67
N GLY A 172 -31.66 14.62 -18.87
CA GLY A 172 -32.62 13.53 -18.74
C GLY A 172 -32.30 12.56 -17.61
N VAL A 173 -31.23 12.76 -16.85
CA VAL A 173 -30.88 11.95 -15.66
C VAL A 173 -32.05 11.88 -14.68
N ASP A 174 -32.33 10.71 -14.11
CA ASP A 174 -33.52 10.54 -13.26
C ASP A 174 -33.34 11.21 -11.89
N ILE A 175 -32.16 11.09 -11.29
CA ILE A 175 -31.88 11.55 -9.93
C ILE A 175 -30.63 12.43 -9.93
N ILE A 176 -30.76 13.68 -9.49
CA ILE A 176 -29.66 14.66 -9.44
C ILE A 176 -29.60 15.20 -8.03
N LEU A 177 -28.52 14.95 -7.29
CA LEU A 177 -28.40 15.30 -5.87
C LEU A 177 -27.07 16.03 -5.63
N GLY A 178 -27.12 17.22 -5.03
CA GLY A 178 -25.91 17.91 -4.57
C GLY A 178 -26.18 19.31 -4.02
N GLY A 179 -25.15 20.14 -4.02
CA GLY A 179 -25.20 21.54 -3.61
C GLY A 179 -25.58 22.51 -4.73
N GLY A 180 -25.22 23.79 -4.54
CA GLY A 180 -25.15 24.77 -5.60
C GLY A 180 -26.43 25.54 -5.89
N LEU A 181 -27.29 25.84 -4.90
CA LEU A 181 -28.48 26.67 -5.13
C LEU A 181 -28.17 27.98 -5.87
N VAL A 182 -26.97 28.55 -5.65
CA VAL A 182 -26.49 29.73 -6.36
C VAL A 182 -26.49 29.52 -7.88
N ASN A 183 -26.20 28.30 -8.35
CA ASN A 183 -26.12 27.90 -9.76
C ASN A 183 -27.48 27.64 -10.43
N TYR A 184 -28.58 27.57 -9.66
CA TYR A 184 -29.92 27.34 -10.20
C TYR A 184 -30.76 28.60 -10.40
N LEU A 185 -30.36 29.72 -9.79
CA LEU A 185 -31.20 30.92 -9.69
C LEU A 185 -30.54 32.16 -10.33
N PRO A 186 -31.30 32.97 -11.09
CA PRO A 186 -30.81 34.24 -11.57
C PRO A 186 -30.50 35.21 -10.43
N ALA A 187 -29.50 36.07 -10.65
CA ALA A 187 -29.17 37.14 -9.71
C ALA A 187 -30.40 37.99 -9.36
N GLY A 188 -30.57 38.29 -8.07
CA GLY A 188 -31.73 39.00 -7.52
C GLY A 188 -33.00 38.15 -7.34
N THR A 189 -32.94 36.83 -7.53
CA THR A 189 -34.06 35.92 -7.28
C THR A 189 -34.04 35.42 -5.83
N GLU A 190 -35.20 35.47 -5.16
CA GLU A 190 -35.33 34.95 -3.79
C GLU A 190 -35.23 33.42 -3.76
N PRO A 191 -34.59 32.84 -2.73
CA PRO A 191 -34.54 31.38 -2.58
C PRO A 191 -35.95 30.78 -2.39
N PRO A 192 -36.18 29.54 -2.84
CA PRO A 192 -37.43 28.82 -2.61
C PRO A 192 -37.73 28.68 -1.12
N ALA A 193 -39.01 28.64 -0.73
CA ALA A 193 -39.40 28.60 0.68
C ALA A 193 -38.93 27.34 1.46
N GLY A 194 -38.52 26.28 0.77
CA GLY A 194 -37.96 25.06 1.36
C GLY A 194 -36.44 25.06 1.51
N ALA A 195 -35.72 25.95 0.82
CA ALA A 195 -34.27 26.07 0.94
C ALA A 195 -33.92 26.76 2.27
N ILE A 196 -33.53 25.97 3.26
CA ILE A 196 -33.29 26.45 4.63
C ILE A 196 -31.93 27.13 4.85
N TYR A 197 -31.06 27.07 3.84
CA TYR A 197 -29.67 27.52 3.90
C TYR A 197 -29.43 28.91 3.25
N ALA A 198 -30.44 29.49 2.58
CA ALA A 198 -30.45 30.90 2.19
C ALA A 198 -31.73 31.63 2.63
N GLU A 199 -31.58 32.83 3.20
CA GLU A 199 -32.69 33.63 3.69
C GLU A 199 -33.15 34.72 2.70
N SER A 200 -32.32 35.10 1.72
CA SER A 200 -32.65 36.14 0.74
C SER A 200 -31.83 36.08 -0.56
N ALA A 201 -32.34 36.72 -1.60
CA ALA A 201 -31.60 36.99 -2.84
C ALA A 201 -30.28 37.72 -2.58
N GLU A 202 -30.26 38.64 -1.61
CA GLU A 202 -29.07 39.43 -1.26
C GLU A 202 -27.94 38.56 -0.69
N GLN A 203 -28.28 37.46 -0.01
CA GLN A 203 -27.29 36.49 0.48
C GLN A 203 -26.68 35.69 -0.67
N LEU A 204 -27.49 35.16 -1.58
CA LEU A 204 -26.98 34.45 -2.76
C LEU A 204 -26.17 35.37 -3.69
N ASP A 205 -26.62 36.60 -3.90
CA ASP A 205 -25.91 37.59 -4.71
C ASP A 205 -24.59 38.04 -4.05
N SER A 206 -24.40 37.80 -2.76
CA SER A 206 -23.11 38.05 -2.08
C SER A 206 -22.07 36.96 -2.34
N ILE A 207 -22.52 35.75 -2.71
CA ILE A 207 -21.66 34.67 -3.21
C ILE A 207 -21.21 35.04 -4.62
N SER A 208 -22.17 35.24 -5.53
CA SER A 208 -21.86 35.72 -6.88
C SER A 208 -23.05 36.37 -7.58
N THR A 209 -22.74 37.32 -8.47
CA THR A 209 -23.68 37.86 -9.47
C THR A 209 -23.22 37.60 -10.91
N GLU A 210 -22.10 36.91 -11.08
CA GLU A 210 -21.48 36.67 -12.38
C GLU A 210 -22.27 35.65 -13.18
N ALA A 211 -22.37 35.87 -14.50
CA ALA A 211 -23.23 35.07 -15.37
C ALA A 211 -22.75 33.62 -15.57
N ASN A 212 -21.46 33.34 -15.33
CA ASN A 212 -20.92 31.99 -15.36
C ASN A 212 -21.32 31.17 -14.12
N ILE A 213 -21.77 31.82 -13.04
CA ILE A 213 -22.26 31.15 -11.80
C ILE A 213 -23.78 31.28 -11.69
N ARG A 214 -24.35 32.45 -11.99
CA ARG A 214 -25.79 32.74 -11.88
C ARG A 214 -26.47 32.63 -13.25
N PRO A 215 -27.37 31.67 -13.49
CA PRO A 215 -28.02 31.50 -14.79
C PRO A 215 -29.00 32.64 -15.09
N ASP A 216 -29.23 32.92 -16.38
CA ASP A 216 -30.26 33.90 -16.80
C ASP A 216 -31.70 33.40 -16.57
N THR A 217 -31.87 32.09 -16.35
CA THR A 217 -33.16 31.42 -16.16
C THR A 217 -33.22 30.68 -14.83
N ASN A 218 -34.41 30.59 -14.24
CA ASN A 218 -34.63 29.77 -13.06
C ASN A 218 -34.61 28.28 -13.44
N LEU A 219 -33.51 27.60 -13.11
CA LEU A 219 -33.30 26.19 -13.45
C LEU A 219 -34.11 25.24 -12.55
N ILE A 220 -34.54 25.68 -11.36
CA ILE A 220 -35.50 24.91 -10.54
C ILE A 220 -36.86 24.83 -11.22
N GLU A 221 -37.38 25.96 -11.73
CA GLU A 221 -38.63 25.96 -12.50
C GLU A 221 -38.50 25.14 -13.80
N LEU A 222 -37.32 25.15 -14.42
CA LEU A 222 -37.02 24.28 -15.56
C LEU A 222 -37.09 22.80 -15.16
N ALA A 223 -36.43 22.41 -14.08
CA ALA A 223 -36.45 21.03 -13.57
C ALA A 223 -37.88 20.57 -13.26
N GLU A 224 -38.68 21.37 -12.54
CA GLU A 224 -40.08 21.06 -12.28
C GLU A 224 -40.87 20.85 -13.59
N SER A 225 -40.60 21.65 -14.62
CA SER A 225 -41.24 21.52 -15.94
C SER A 225 -40.85 20.24 -16.68
N LEU A 226 -39.66 19.71 -16.38
CA LEU A 226 -39.12 18.44 -16.87
C LEU A 226 -39.55 17.24 -16.01
N GLY A 227 -40.33 17.48 -14.95
CA GLY A 227 -40.95 16.45 -14.12
C GLY A 227 -40.19 16.07 -12.86
N TYR A 228 -39.12 16.81 -12.50
CA TYR A 228 -38.42 16.58 -11.23
C TYR A 228 -39.29 16.99 -10.04
N THR A 229 -39.25 16.17 -8.99
CA THR A 229 -39.62 16.61 -7.64
C THR A 229 -38.39 17.22 -6.99
N VAL A 230 -38.47 18.49 -6.59
CA VAL A 230 -37.35 19.21 -6.00
C VAL A 230 -37.39 19.13 -4.48
N VAL A 231 -36.28 18.78 -3.86
CA VAL A 231 -36.09 18.65 -2.40
C VAL A 231 -34.88 19.44 -1.93
N TYR A 232 -34.90 19.89 -0.67
CA TYR A 232 -33.90 20.80 -0.12
C TYR A 232 -33.26 20.33 1.19
N THR A 233 -33.72 19.22 1.76
CA THR A 233 -33.23 18.68 3.04
C THR A 233 -33.14 17.17 3.02
N ALA A 234 -32.34 16.58 3.91
CA ALA A 234 -32.29 15.14 4.11
C ALA A 234 -33.67 14.54 4.44
N GLU A 235 -34.47 15.21 5.27
CA GLU A 235 -35.84 14.77 5.60
C GLU A 235 -36.78 14.75 4.38
N GLU A 236 -36.63 15.72 3.47
CA GLU A 236 -37.41 15.75 2.23
C GLU A 236 -36.93 14.67 1.25
N LEU A 237 -35.61 14.41 1.20
CA LEU A 237 -35.02 13.34 0.39
C LEU A 237 -35.53 11.95 0.84
N GLU A 238 -35.50 11.68 2.15
CA GLU A 238 -36.06 10.45 2.73
C GLU A 238 -37.55 10.31 2.39
N ALA A 239 -38.32 11.41 2.48
CA ALA A 239 -39.75 11.39 2.19
C ALA A 239 -40.05 11.08 0.71
N VAL A 240 -39.26 11.61 -0.24
CA VAL A 240 -39.43 11.29 -1.67
C VAL A 240 -38.93 9.88 -2.00
N ALA A 241 -37.88 9.40 -1.34
CA ALA A 241 -37.43 8.02 -1.44
C ALA A 241 -38.52 7.04 -0.96
N ALA A 242 -39.37 7.43 -0.01
CA ALA A 242 -40.51 6.62 0.44
C ALA A 242 -41.77 6.71 -0.46
N ASP A 243 -41.90 7.72 -1.32
CA ASP A 243 -43.09 7.90 -2.18
C ASP A 243 -42.94 7.16 -3.52
N GLU A 244 -43.55 5.98 -3.63
CA GLU A 244 -43.49 5.09 -4.81
C GLU A 244 -43.92 5.75 -6.15
N SER A 245 -44.57 6.91 -6.12
CA SER A 245 -44.97 7.62 -7.34
C SER A 245 -43.89 8.53 -7.93
N ILE A 246 -42.80 8.76 -7.19
CA ILE A 246 -41.72 9.66 -7.58
C ILE A 246 -40.57 8.84 -8.18
N THR A 247 -40.23 9.17 -9.41
CA THR A 247 -39.12 8.55 -10.15
C THR A 247 -38.04 9.54 -10.58
N LYS A 248 -38.33 10.84 -10.49
CA LYS A 248 -37.43 11.91 -10.92
C LYS A 248 -37.23 12.92 -9.79
N VAL A 249 -36.00 13.09 -9.32
CA VAL A 249 -35.69 13.90 -8.13
C VAL A 249 -34.52 14.85 -8.41
N LEU A 250 -34.68 16.10 -7.98
CA LEU A 250 -33.61 17.09 -7.92
C LEU A 250 -33.42 17.50 -6.46
N GLY A 251 -32.28 17.15 -5.86
CA GLY A 251 -31.89 17.56 -4.52
C GLY A 251 -30.91 18.72 -4.58
N ILE A 252 -31.21 19.81 -3.87
CA ILE A 252 -30.32 20.96 -3.73
C ILE A 252 -30.15 21.22 -2.24
N PHE A 253 -29.00 20.86 -1.67
CA PHE A 253 -28.84 20.77 -0.21
C PHE A 253 -27.99 21.89 0.42
N ALA A 254 -27.41 22.77 -0.41
CA ALA A 254 -26.58 23.88 0.03
C ALA A 254 -26.59 25.06 -0.96
N ASN A 255 -26.04 26.20 -0.54
CA ASN A 255 -25.89 27.38 -1.41
C ASN A 255 -24.81 27.17 -2.47
N GLU A 256 -23.68 26.64 -2.02
CA GLU A 256 -22.53 26.15 -2.79
C GLU A 256 -22.40 24.67 -2.40
N ASP A 257 -21.29 24.24 -1.85
CA ASP A 257 -21.03 22.85 -1.47
C ASP A 257 -21.75 22.43 -0.20
N THR A 258 -21.97 21.12 -0.02
CA THR A 258 -22.52 20.57 1.24
C THR A 258 -21.47 20.50 2.34
N PHE A 259 -20.22 20.82 2.01
CA PHE A 259 -19.13 21.09 2.94
C PHE A 259 -18.78 22.58 2.95
N ASN A 260 -18.00 22.96 3.96
CA ASN A 260 -17.42 24.28 4.08
C ASN A 260 -15.94 24.13 3.75
N ASP A 261 -15.46 24.77 2.69
CA ASP A 261 -14.05 24.91 2.28
C ASP A 261 -13.66 26.40 2.08
N THR A 262 -14.62 27.32 2.22
CA THR A 262 -14.42 28.76 2.03
C THR A 262 -14.38 29.56 3.34
N ILE A 263 -14.29 28.90 4.50
CA ILE A 263 -14.20 29.56 5.81
C ILE A 263 -12.88 30.31 5.94
N ARG A 264 -12.99 31.63 6.06
CA ARG A 264 -11.86 32.55 6.15
C ARG A 264 -11.64 33.05 7.56
N ASP A 265 -10.40 33.46 7.85
CA ASP A 265 -10.03 34.19 9.04
C ASP A 265 -10.77 35.57 9.12
N PRO A 266 -10.73 36.29 10.26
CA PRO A 266 -11.34 37.62 10.39
C PRO A 266 -10.78 38.69 9.44
N GLU A 267 -9.62 38.44 8.82
CA GLU A 267 -8.93 39.29 7.85
C GLU A 267 -9.30 38.96 6.39
N GLY A 268 -9.97 37.83 6.14
CA GLY A 268 -10.47 37.35 4.84
C GLY A 268 -9.57 36.33 4.12
N ASP A 269 -8.62 35.71 4.82
CA ASP A 269 -7.67 34.72 4.30
C ASP A 269 -8.16 33.28 4.50
N LEU A 270 -7.82 32.36 3.57
CA LEU A 270 -8.15 30.93 3.67
C LEU A 270 -7.04 30.10 4.35
N ARG A 271 -5.88 30.71 4.62
CA ARG A 271 -4.81 30.07 5.39
C ARG A 271 -5.31 29.70 6.80
N GLY A 272 -4.76 28.63 7.37
CA GLY A 272 -5.11 28.11 8.69
C GLY A 272 -6.54 27.60 8.73
N TYR A 273 -6.90 26.76 7.76
CA TYR A 273 -8.29 26.39 7.52
C TYR A 273 -8.91 25.63 8.71
N ASP A 274 -8.22 24.59 9.18
CA ASP A 274 -8.67 23.80 10.34
C ASP A 274 -8.75 24.67 11.61
N GLU A 275 -7.81 25.60 11.79
CA GLU A 275 -7.85 26.55 12.90
C GLU A 275 -9.05 27.50 12.77
N ASN A 276 -9.39 27.93 11.56
CA ASN A 276 -10.54 28.80 11.30
C ASN A 276 -11.87 28.07 11.56
N LEU A 277 -11.99 26.81 11.17
CA LEU A 277 -13.13 25.95 11.53
C LEU A 277 -13.27 25.83 13.05
N ALA A 278 -12.18 25.51 13.74
CA ALA A 278 -12.15 25.38 15.20
C ALA A 278 -12.52 26.69 15.90
N ASN A 279 -11.94 27.82 15.47
CA ASN A 279 -12.17 29.15 16.04
C ASN A 279 -13.61 29.64 15.86
N THR A 280 -14.25 29.27 14.75
CA THR A 280 -15.63 29.64 14.46
C THR A 280 -16.65 28.63 14.97
N ASN A 281 -16.19 27.45 15.44
CA ASN A 281 -17.02 26.30 15.79
C ASN A 281 -17.94 25.90 14.61
N THR A 282 -17.37 25.93 13.41
CA THR A 282 -18.03 25.52 12.16
C THR A 282 -17.59 24.09 11.85
N PRO A 283 -18.52 23.14 11.67
CA PRO A 283 -18.16 21.79 11.23
C PRO A 283 -17.66 21.80 9.77
N PRO A 284 -16.80 20.85 9.36
CA PRO A 284 -16.38 20.74 7.96
C PRO A 284 -17.57 20.55 7.01
N PHE A 285 -18.64 19.86 7.43
CA PHE A 285 -19.85 19.67 6.62
C PHE A 285 -21.09 20.38 7.18
N ILE A 286 -21.98 20.80 6.28
CA ILE A 286 -23.26 21.45 6.62
C ILE A 286 -24.18 20.42 7.30
N PRO A 287 -24.51 20.56 8.60
CA PRO A 287 -25.21 19.50 9.34
C PRO A 287 -26.63 19.17 8.88
N SER A 288 -27.23 20.03 8.04
CA SER A 288 -28.57 19.81 7.49
C SER A 288 -28.57 19.19 6.08
N ALA A 289 -27.42 19.13 5.43
CA ALA A 289 -27.27 18.44 4.16
C ALA A 289 -27.11 16.93 4.41
N PRO A 290 -27.68 16.06 3.56
CA PRO A 290 -27.42 14.63 3.65
C PRO A 290 -25.96 14.31 3.30
N THR A 291 -25.42 13.23 3.84
CA THR A 291 -24.11 12.70 3.40
C THR A 291 -24.23 12.08 2.00
N VAL A 292 -23.11 11.88 1.30
CA VAL A 292 -23.13 11.18 0.00
C VAL A 292 -23.64 9.74 0.13
N GLY A 293 -23.40 9.07 1.27
CA GLY A 293 -23.98 7.76 1.58
C GLY A 293 -25.51 7.82 1.68
N GLU A 294 -26.07 8.80 2.41
CA GLU A 294 -27.52 9.02 2.49
C GLU A 294 -28.13 9.38 1.12
N MET A 295 -27.42 10.18 0.32
CA MET A 295 -27.83 10.50 -1.05
C MET A 295 -27.84 9.26 -1.95
N LEU A 296 -26.83 8.39 -1.83
CA LEU A 296 -26.73 7.13 -2.58
C LEU A 296 -27.84 6.16 -2.18
N GLU A 297 -28.08 5.97 -0.89
CA GLU A 297 -29.12 5.07 -0.38
C GLU A 297 -30.51 5.49 -0.88
N ALA A 298 -30.82 6.79 -0.79
CA ALA A 298 -32.07 7.35 -1.30
C ALA A 298 -32.18 7.16 -2.83
N SER A 299 -31.09 7.39 -3.56
CA SER A 299 -31.04 7.21 -5.01
C SER A 299 -31.34 5.77 -5.40
N GLN A 300 -30.63 4.81 -4.82
CA GLN A 300 -30.82 3.38 -5.07
C GLN A 300 -32.25 2.93 -4.72
N THR A 301 -32.81 3.41 -3.61
CA THR A 301 -34.21 3.13 -3.23
C THR A 301 -35.20 3.60 -4.30
N ILE A 302 -34.97 4.77 -4.89
CA ILE A 302 -35.79 5.30 -5.99
C ILE A 302 -35.54 4.51 -7.28
N MET A 303 -34.30 4.10 -7.54
CA MET A 303 -33.92 3.35 -8.73
C MET A 303 -34.56 1.96 -8.78
N GLU A 304 -34.50 1.18 -7.69
CA GLU A 304 -34.97 -0.21 -7.67
C GLU A 304 -36.48 -0.34 -7.94
N ARG A 305 -37.25 0.71 -7.62
CA ARG A 305 -38.69 0.79 -7.92
C ARG A 305 -39.00 1.40 -9.29
N HIS A 306 -37.99 1.96 -9.97
CA HIS A 306 -38.17 2.63 -11.23
C HIS A 306 -38.68 1.65 -12.29
N PRO A 307 -39.67 2.02 -13.13
CA PRO A 307 -40.22 1.12 -14.14
C PRO A 307 -39.19 0.57 -15.14
N ASN A 308 -38.07 1.28 -15.32
CA ASN A 308 -36.98 0.90 -16.22
C ASN A 308 -35.79 0.22 -15.50
N PHE A 309 -35.87 -0.06 -14.20
CA PHE A 309 -34.76 -0.70 -13.48
C PHE A 309 -34.35 -2.05 -14.10
N GLU A 310 -35.29 -2.74 -14.76
CA GLU A 310 -35.01 -3.97 -15.52
C GLU A 310 -34.03 -3.77 -16.70
N ASN A 311 -33.77 -2.53 -17.12
CA ASN A 311 -32.76 -2.21 -18.15
C ASN A 311 -31.35 -2.00 -17.56
N GLY A 312 -31.20 -2.03 -16.24
CA GLY A 312 -29.99 -1.68 -15.52
C GLY A 312 -29.99 -0.25 -14.98
N SER A 313 -28.96 0.11 -14.22
CA SER A 313 -28.79 1.46 -13.66
C SER A 313 -27.34 1.93 -13.73
N TYR A 314 -27.15 3.24 -13.74
CA TYR A 314 -25.83 3.86 -13.69
C TYR A 314 -25.81 5.04 -12.73
N THR A 315 -24.97 4.95 -11.71
CA THR A 315 -24.75 6.02 -10.73
C THR A 315 -23.33 6.52 -10.84
N VAL A 316 -23.16 7.84 -10.90
CA VAL A 316 -21.89 8.52 -10.64
C VAL A 316 -22.05 9.30 -9.36
N LEU A 317 -21.13 9.08 -8.43
CA LEU A 317 -21.07 9.74 -7.14
C LEU A 317 -19.67 10.33 -6.96
N GLU A 318 -19.61 11.60 -6.57
CA GLU A 318 -18.37 12.28 -6.21
C GLU A 318 -18.46 12.79 -4.77
N GLU A 319 -17.42 12.51 -3.97
CA GLU A 319 -17.18 13.19 -2.69
C GLU A 319 -16.09 14.23 -2.91
N GLU A 320 -16.52 15.36 -3.48
CA GLU A 320 -15.70 16.51 -3.87
C GLU A 320 -14.84 17.04 -2.71
N GLY A 321 -15.33 16.93 -1.47
CA GLY A 321 -14.60 17.42 -0.29
C GLY A 321 -13.20 16.82 -0.14
N VAL A 322 -12.94 15.61 -0.64
CA VAL A 322 -11.62 14.98 -0.54
C VAL A 322 -10.55 15.82 -1.24
N ASP A 323 -10.82 16.29 -2.46
CA ASP A 323 -9.90 17.13 -3.22
C ASP A 323 -9.79 18.52 -2.61
N ASN A 324 -10.93 19.21 -2.42
CA ASN A 324 -10.96 20.60 -1.93
C ASN A 324 -10.23 20.75 -0.60
N PHE A 325 -10.43 19.82 0.34
CA PHE A 325 -9.75 19.85 1.63
C PHE A 325 -8.26 19.51 1.51
N GLY A 326 -7.86 18.58 0.65
CA GLY A 326 -6.45 18.31 0.36
C GLY A 326 -5.75 19.53 -0.26
N ASN A 327 -6.41 20.20 -1.20
CA ASN A 327 -5.91 21.38 -1.91
C ASN A 327 -5.72 22.62 -1.01
N ILE A 328 -6.28 22.61 0.21
CA ILE A 328 -6.05 23.64 1.23
C ILE A 328 -5.34 23.12 2.49
N ASN A 329 -4.91 21.86 2.49
CA ASN A 329 -4.31 21.16 3.64
C ASN A 329 -5.19 21.22 4.89
N SER A 330 -6.44 20.78 4.77
CA SER A 330 -7.36 20.58 5.90
C SER A 330 -7.44 19.10 6.23
N ALA A 331 -6.67 18.66 7.23
CA ALA A 331 -6.69 17.28 7.68
C ALA A 331 -8.07 16.90 8.22
N SER A 332 -8.72 17.80 8.98
CA SER A 332 -10.03 17.50 9.57
C SER A 332 -11.16 17.38 8.52
N GLY A 333 -11.12 18.21 7.49
CA GLY A 333 -12.07 18.15 6.38
C GLY A 333 -11.84 16.93 5.49
N LYS A 334 -10.57 16.64 5.15
CA LYS A 334 -10.22 15.47 4.33
C LYS A 334 -10.63 14.17 5.03
N LEU A 335 -10.36 14.04 6.34
CA LEU A 335 -10.78 12.90 7.16
C LEU A 335 -12.29 12.65 7.09
N GLU A 336 -13.11 13.66 7.37
CA GLU A 336 -14.58 13.52 7.35
C GLU A 336 -15.10 13.17 5.95
N SER A 337 -14.47 13.67 4.89
CA SER A 337 -14.81 13.35 3.50
C SER A 337 -14.52 11.87 3.18
N LEU A 338 -13.39 11.35 3.64
CA LEU A 338 -13.01 9.94 3.46
C LEU A 338 -13.92 8.99 4.24
N ILE A 339 -14.35 9.36 5.45
CA ILE A 339 -15.34 8.60 6.23
C ILE A 339 -16.66 8.52 5.47
N ARG A 340 -17.15 9.65 4.93
CA ARG A 340 -18.39 9.70 4.13
C ARG A 340 -18.29 8.90 2.83
N THR A 341 -17.12 8.93 2.20
CA THR A 341 -16.81 8.09 1.03
C THR A 341 -16.92 6.62 1.40
N ASP A 342 -16.30 6.20 2.51
CA ASP A 342 -16.34 4.81 2.94
C ASP A 342 -17.76 4.34 3.29
N GLU A 343 -18.55 5.17 3.97
CA GLU A 343 -19.97 4.91 4.22
C GLU A 343 -20.75 4.72 2.91
N ALA A 344 -20.48 5.54 1.88
CA ALA A 344 -21.11 5.39 0.56
C ALA A 344 -20.69 4.09 -0.15
N ILE A 345 -19.44 3.65 0.01
CA ILE A 345 -18.98 2.34 -0.49
C ILE A 345 -19.75 1.21 0.22
N GLY A 346 -19.98 1.31 1.54
CA GLY A 346 -20.84 0.37 2.27
C GLY A 346 -22.26 0.29 1.70
N VAL A 347 -22.87 1.44 1.38
CA VAL A 347 -24.19 1.50 0.72
C VAL A 347 -24.16 0.88 -0.70
N ALA A 348 -23.06 1.02 -1.43
CA ALA A 348 -22.88 0.38 -2.73
C ALA A 348 -22.79 -1.16 -2.60
N LEU A 349 -22.06 -1.67 -1.60
CA LEU A 349 -21.96 -3.09 -1.30
C LEU A 349 -23.33 -3.69 -0.93
N ASP A 350 -24.11 -3.01 -0.10
CA ASP A 350 -25.50 -3.39 0.23
C ASP A 350 -26.40 -3.47 -1.01
N PHE A 351 -26.14 -2.63 -2.02
CA PHE A 351 -26.85 -2.70 -3.30
C PHE A 351 -26.41 -3.90 -4.14
N TYR A 352 -25.11 -4.20 -4.19
CA TYR A 352 -24.57 -5.37 -4.86
C TYR A 352 -25.12 -6.68 -4.26
N GLU A 353 -25.26 -6.79 -2.94
CA GLU A 353 -25.86 -7.97 -2.30
C GLU A 353 -27.30 -8.26 -2.80
N ARG A 354 -28.04 -7.20 -3.13
CA ARG A 354 -29.41 -7.29 -3.68
C ARG A 354 -29.42 -7.46 -5.20
N ASN A 355 -28.44 -6.90 -5.89
CA ASN A 355 -28.31 -6.84 -7.34
C ASN A 355 -26.88 -7.26 -7.76
N PRO A 356 -26.56 -8.58 -7.78
CA PRO A 356 -25.20 -9.06 -8.00
C PRO A 356 -24.68 -8.87 -9.43
N ASP A 357 -25.53 -8.39 -10.34
CA ASP A 357 -25.19 -7.88 -11.67
C ASP A 357 -24.69 -6.42 -11.64
N THR A 358 -23.99 -6.04 -10.56
CA THR A 358 -23.43 -4.69 -10.33
C THR A 358 -21.91 -4.70 -10.36
N LEU A 359 -21.31 -3.73 -11.06
CA LEU A 359 -19.92 -3.30 -10.86
C LEU A 359 -19.90 -2.11 -9.91
N ILE A 360 -19.09 -2.20 -8.86
CA ILE A 360 -18.69 -1.06 -8.02
C ILE A 360 -17.26 -0.73 -8.37
N ILE A 361 -16.96 0.54 -8.62
CA ILE A 361 -15.60 0.99 -8.92
C ILE A 361 -15.33 2.34 -8.28
N THR A 362 -14.16 2.46 -7.64
CA THR A 362 -13.64 3.69 -7.06
C THR A 362 -12.40 4.13 -7.82
N ALA A 363 -12.36 5.35 -8.33
CA ALA A 363 -11.15 5.92 -8.93
C ALA A 363 -11.03 7.40 -8.57
N ALA A 364 -9.86 7.83 -8.08
CA ALA A 364 -9.46 9.22 -8.06
C ALA A 364 -8.64 9.51 -9.32
N ASP A 365 -8.58 10.74 -9.81
CA ASP A 365 -7.76 11.05 -10.98
C ASP A 365 -6.36 11.57 -10.64
N SER A 366 -6.19 12.02 -9.40
CA SER A 366 -4.98 12.60 -8.84
C SER A 366 -4.94 12.40 -7.32
N GLU A 367 -3.83 12.81 -6.69
CA GLU A 367 -3.70 12.86 -5.23
C GLU A 367 -3.59 14.34 -4.80
N ALA A 368 -4.43 14.76 -3.86
CA ALA A 368 -4.55 16.15 -3.44
C ALA A 368 -3.76 16.45 -2.16
N GLY A 369 -2.71 17.27 -2.28
CA GLY A 369 -1.93 17.78 -1.13
C GLY A 369 -0.74 16.91 -0.70
N GLY A 370 -0.63 15.67 -1.16
CA GLY A 370 0.47 14.77 -0.83
C GLY A 370 0.42 14.32 0.63
N LEU A 371 -0.75 13.86 1.08
CA LEU A 371 -1.00 13.50 2.47
C LEU A 371 -0.17 12.28 2.90
N GLN A 372 0.55 12.42 4.01
CA GLN A 372 1.31 11.36 4.65
C GLN A 372 1.04 11.28 6.14
N LEU A 373 1.20 10.08 6.72
CA LEU A 373 0.93 9.77 8.12
C LEU A 373 2.19 9.33 8.83
N ASP A 374 2.53 10.00 9.94
CA ASP A 374 3.68 9.68 10.79
C ASP A 374 3.29 9.55 12.27
N ASP A 375 3.96 8.67 12.98
CA ASP A 375 3.83 8.53 14.43
C ASP A 375 4.34 9.79 15.13
N THR A 376 3.62 10.26 16.14
CA THR A 376 3.97 11.51 16.83
C THR A 376 3.71 11.45 18.33
N ASP A 377 4.13 12.49 19.04
CA ASP A 377 3.88 12.63 20.47
C ASP A 377 2.40 13.06 20.74
N GLU A 378 2.10 13.61 21.93
CA GLU A 378 0.74 14.13 22.23
C GLU A 378 0.32 15.33 21.35
N THR A 379 1.25 15.96 20.64
CA THR A 379 1.02 17.17 19.83
C THR A 379 1.72 17.00 18.49
N ALA A 380 1.03 17.38 17.40
CA ALA A 380 1.56 17.29 16.05
C ALA A 380 2.90 18.05 15.89
N GLY A 381 3.81 17.43 15.14
CA GLY A 381 5.20 17.83 15.02
C GLY A 381 5.53 18.65 13.78
N THR A 382 6.80 18.58 13.39
CA THR A 382 7.28 19.05 12.09
C THR A 382 8.18 17.99 11.47
N SER A 383 8.17 17.91 10.15
CA SER A 383 9.01 16.98 9.39
C SER A 383 10.04 17.76 8.61
N ARG A 384 11.32 17.44 8.80
CA ARG A 384 12.40 18.02 8.00
C ARG A 384 12.18 17.60 6.54
N THR A 385 12.43 18.48 5.59
CA THR A 385 12.26 18.18 4.16
C THR A 385 13.38 18.77 3.31
N ASN A 386 13.73 18.02 2.28
CA ASN A 386 14.69 18.33 1.24
C ASN A 386 15.97 18.96 1.82
N PRO A 387 16.75 18.26 2.65
CA PRO A 387 17.98 18.80 3.21
C PRO A 387 19.08 18.94 2.15
N THR A 388 20.04 19.88 2.31
CA THR A 388 21.21 19.92 1.39
C THR A 388 22.44 19.19 1.91
N GLY A 389 22.47 18.81 3.19
CA GLY A 389 23.67 18.29 3.88
C GLY A 389 24.82 19.31 4.05
N LEU A 390 24.76 20.48 3.39
CA LEU A 390 25.85 21.43 3.29
C LEU A 390 25.79 22.62 4.28
N ASN A 391 24.78 22.65 5.16
CA ASN A 391 24.52 23.76 6.11
C ASN A 391 24.45 25.14 5.43
N LEU A 392 23.80 25.21 4.27
CA LEU A 392 23.73 26.43 3.46
C LEU A 392 22.73 27.43 4.03
N THR A 393 23.18 28.65 4.36
CA THR A 393 22.26 29.72 4.79
C THR A 393 21.35 30.20 3.66
N ALA A 394 21.74 30.00 2.40
CA ALA A 394 20.97 30.44 1.23
C ALA A 394 19.85 29.48 0.83
N ALA A 395 19.92 28.23 1.29
CA ALA A 395 18.94 27.17 1.09
C ALA A 395 18.92 26.34 2.39
N PRO A 396 18.35 26.87 3.48
CA PRO A 396 18.27 26.13 4.73
C PRO A 396 17.35 24.92 4.58
N ASP A 397 17.51 23.94 5.46
CA ASP A 397 16.54 22.86 5.59
C ASP A 397 15.19 23.46 6.00
N PHE A 398 14.13 22.93 5.39
CA PHE A 398 12.77 23.34 5.66
C PHE A 398 12.12 22.34 6.61
N GLU A 399 11.17 22.79 7.42
CA GLU A 399 10.41 21.97 8.36
C GLU A 399 8.95 22.09 7.96
N ASN A 400 8.38 21.02 7.41
CA ASN A 400 6.98 20.92 7.06
C ASN A 400 6.15 20.85 8.36
N PRO A 401 5.23 21.79 8.60
CA PRO A 401 4.34 21.70 9.74
C PRO A 401 3.28 20.62 9.50
N ALA A 402 3.13 19.72 10.46
CA ALA A 402 2.10 18.68 10.45
C ALA A 402 0.81 19.17 11.15
N ASP A 403 -0.32 18.58 10.75
CA ASP A 403 -1.62 18.82 11.36
C ASP A 403 -1.93 17.81 12.46
N GLY A 404 -2.41 18.34 13.58
CA GLY A 404 -3.18 17.59 14.56
C GLY A 404 -4.68 17.72 14.30
N GLN A 405 -5.50 17.35 15.28
CA GLN A 405 -6.96 17.31 15.15
C GLN A 405 -7.62 18.65 14.78
N GLN A 406 -6.94 19.77 14.99
CA GLN A 406 -7.46 21.13 14.74
C GLN A 406 -6.47 22.02 13.98
N GLY A 407 -5.59 21.41 13.18
CA GLY A 407 -4.56 22.10 12.41
C GLY A 407 -3.18 22.10 13.07
N VAL A 408 -2.33 23.05 12.69
CA VAL A 408 -0.90 23.07 13.01
C VAL A 408 -0.64 23.24 14.51
N GLY A 409 0.22 22.38 15.07
CA GLY A 409 0.65 22.48 16.46
C GLY A 409 -0.46 22.24 17.48
N THR A 410 -1.49 21.50 17.09
CA THR A 410 -2.59 21.06 17.94
C THR A 410 -2.39 19.61 18.42
N ASP A 411 -3.31 19.11 19.27
CA ASP A 411 -3.24 17.74 19.77
C ASP A 411 -3.23 16.75 18.59
N ALA A 412 -2.36 15.73 18.67
CA ALA A 412 -2.23 14.72 17.63
C ALA A 412 -3.55 13.96 17.40
N PHE A 413 -3.72 13.36 16.22
CA PHE A 413 -4.76 12.37 16.00
C PHE A 413 -4.46 11.12 16.86
N VAL A 414 -5.52 10.40 17.21
CA VAL A 414 -5.43 9.19 18.05
C VAL A 414 -6.10 8.07 17.28
N ALA A 415 -5.37 7.00 17.01
CA ALA A 415 -5.93 5.84 16.36
C ALA A 415 -6.90 5.09 17.30
N GLU A 416 -7.94 4.47 16.76
CA GLU A 416 -8.68 3.45 17.50
C GLU A 416 -7.74 2.28 17.86
N PRO A 417 -8.02 1.56 18.96
CA PRO A 417 -7.10 0.55 19.46
C PRO A 417 -6.78 -0.53 18.44
N ALA A 418 -5.51 -0.90 18.34
CA ALA A 418 -5.08 -2.12 17.67
C ALA A 418 -5.64 -3.38 18.38
N ASP A 419 -5.53 -4.54 17.75
CA ASP A 419 -6.02 -5.82 18.28
C ASP A 419 -5.33 -6.21 19.60
N ASN A 420 -4.08 -5.78 19.80
CA ASN A 420 -3.34 -5.93 21.06
C ASN A 420 -3.79 -4.93 22.16
N GLY A 421 -4.67 -3.98 21.82
CA GLY A 421 -5.21 -2.94 22.70
C GLY A 421 -4.36 -1.68 22.81
N ASN A 422 -3.26 -1.58 22.06
CA ASN A 422 -2.43 -0.38 22.00
C ASN A 422 -3.12 0.73 21.22
N VAL A 423 -2.78 1.97 21.57
CA VAL A 423 -3.32 3.19 20.97
C VAL A 423 -2.15 4.08 20.62
N TYR A 424 -2.15 4.59 19.40
CA TYR A 424 -1.05 5.37 18.84
C TYR A 424 -1.50 6.78 18.52
N ASN A 425 -0.60 7.74 18.75
CA ASN A 425 -0.78 9.11 18.30
C ASN A 425 -0.06 9.31 16.98
N PHE A 426 -0.67 10.05 16.08
CA PHE A 426 -0.09 10.35 14.78
C PHE A 426 -0.49 11.74 14.31
N ASP A 427 0.27 12.29 13.38
CA ASP A 427 -0.05 13.54 12.70
C ASP A 427 -0.12 13.37 11.19
N VAL A 428 -0.60 14.42 10.53
CA VAL A 428 -0.75 14.49 9.09
C VAL A 428 0.30 15.45 8.53
N THR A 429 1.20 14.93 7.71
CA THR A 429 2.21 15.72 7.00
C THR A 429 1.82 15.87 5.53
N TRP A 430 2.11 17.02 4.93
CA TRP A 430 1.70 17.34 3.55
C TRP A 430 2.93 17.61 2.67
N ALA A 431 2.86 17.21 1.39
CA ALA A 431 3.89 17.55 0.41
C ALA A 431 3.66 18.93 -0.24
N GLY A 432 2.42 19.41 -0.31
CA GLY A 432 2.06 20.72 -0.86
C GLY A 432 0.56 21.00 -0.79
N THR A 433 0.08 21.93 -1.59
CA THR A 433 -1.36 22.20 -1.84
C THR A 433 -1.87 21.84 -3.25
N PRO A 434 -1.05 21.58 -4.29
CA PRO A 434 -1.58 21.14 -5.58
C PRO A 434 -1.96 19.66 -5.61
N ASP A 435 -2.57 19.27 -6.73
CA ASP A 435 -2.67 17.88 -7.16
C ASP A 435 -1.30 17.33 -7.60
N PHE A 436 -1.08 16.06 -7.30
CA PHE A 436 0.10 15.29 -7.67
C PHE A 436 -0.29 14.09 -8.51
N ALA A 437 0.66 13.60 -9.33
CA ALA A 437 0.49 12.36 -10.08
C ALA A 437 0.61 11.10 -9.18
N GLY A 438 0.29 11.23 -7.89
CA GLY A 438 0.72 10.37 -6.77
C GLY A 438 0.23 8.91 -6.81
N ALA A 439 0.33 8.23 -5.67
CA ALA A 439 0.13 6.80 -5.52
C ALA A 439 -1.35 6.36 -5.57
N VAL A 440 -2.12 6.84 -6.53
CA VAL A 440 -3.55 6.57 -6.65
C VAL A 440 -3.80 5.07 -6.88
N VAL A 441 -4.73 4.51 -6.11
CA VAL A 441 -5.20 3.13 -6.24
C VAL A 441 -6.68 3.12 -6.53
N THR A 442 -7.04 2.56 -7.68
CA THR A 442 -8.44 2.23 -8.01
C THR A 442 -8.81 0.91 -7.36
N LYS A 443 -10.04 0.82 -6.83
CA LYS A 443 -10.60 -0.45 -6.35
C LYS A 443 -11.90 -0.79 -7.04
N ALA A 444 -12.16 -2.09 -7.20
CA ALA A 444 -13.38 -2.57 -7.85
C ALA A 444 -13.94 -3.82 -7.15
N HIS A 445 -15.24 -4.05 -7.32
CA HIS A 445 -15.95 -5.20 -6.76
C HIS A 445 -17.14 -5.58 -7.64
N GLY A 446 -17.42 -6.89 -7.73
CA GLY A 446 -18.58 -7.41 -8.42
C GLY A 446 -18.35 -7.69 -9.91
N LEU A 447 -19.41 -7.54 -10.72
CA LEU A 447 -19.41 -7.95 -12.13
C LEU A 447 -18.30 -7.20 -12.90
N ASN A 448 -17.44 -7.94 -13.61
CA ASN A 448 -16.35 -7.41 -14.45
C ASN A 448 -15.24 -6.64 -13.70
N ALA A 449 -15.18 -6.69 -12.36
CA ALA A 449 -14.11 -6.06 -11.60
C ALA A 449 -12.72 -6.64 -11.95
N ASP A 450 -12.67 -7.94 -12.24
CA ASP A 450 -11.50 -8.72 -12.65
C ASP A 450 -10.95 -8.36 -14.03
N MET A 451 -11.67 -7.55 -14.83
CA MET A 451 -11.21 -7.09 -16.14
C MET A 451 -10.11 -6.03 -16.06
N LEU A 452 -9.98 -5.33 -14.93
CA LEU A 452 -8.95 -4.32 -14.77
C LEU A 452 -7.59 -4.99 -14.52
N PRO A 453 -6.52 -4.63 -15.25
CA PRO A 453 -5.17 -5.11 -14.97
C PRO A 453 -4.60 -4.44 -13.71
N ALA A 454 -3.71 -5.13 -12.98
CA ALA A 454 -3.09 -4.66 -11.73
C ALA A 454 -2.50 -3.23 -11.78
N THR A 455 -2.09 -2.77 -12.96
CA THR A 455 -1.82 -1.36 -13.25
C THR A 455 -2.73 -0.91 -14.38
N VAL A 456 -3.60 0.07 -14.09
CA VAL A 456 -4.75 0.45 -14.91
C VAL A 456 -4.57 1.83 -15.51
N ASP A 457 -4.84 2.01 -16.81
CA ASP A 457 -4.91 3.35 -17.39
C ASP A 457 -6.29 3.97 -17.10
N ASN A 458 -6.37 5.29 -16.91
CA ASN A 458 -7.65 5.93 -16.61
C ASN A 458 -8.75 5.72 -17.68
N THR A 459 -8.40 5.38 -18.92
CA THR A 459 -9.37 5.04 -19.97
C THR A 459 -10.02 3.66 -19.75
N ASP A 460 -9.37 2.76 -19.02
CA ASP A 460 -9.93 1.44 -18.68
C ASP A 460 -11.09 1.52 -17.69
N ILE A 461 -11.17 2.60 -16.88
CA ILE A 461 -12.31 2.86 -15.99
C ILE A 461 -13.59 3.00 -16.82
N TYR A 462 -13.57 3.83 -17.88
CA TYR A 462 -14.68 3.94 -18.82
C TYR A 462 -15.00 2.61 -19.47
N ARG A 463 -13.97 1.88 -19.93
CA ARG A 463 -14.14 0.59 -20.60
C ARG A 463 -14.86 -0.42 -19.70
N ALA A 464 -14.41 -0.61 -18.46
CA ALA A 464 -15.04 -1.51 -17.51
C ALA A 464 -16.50 -1.13 -17.23
N MET A 465 -16.79 0.16 -17.06
CA MET A 465 -18.16 0.64 -16.87
C MET A 465 -19.03 0.41 -18.12
N TYR A 466 -18.52 0.71 -19.32
CA TYR A 466 -19.25 0.59 -20.57
C TYR A 466 -19.56 -0.86 -20.93
N GLU A 467 -18.56 -1.72 -20.88
CA GLU A 467 -18.70 -3.15 -21.17
C GLU A 467 -19.67 -3.82 -20.18
N THR A 468 -19.67 -3.37 -18.92
CA THR A 468 -20.67 -3.81 -17.94
C THR A 468 -22.07 -3.35 -18.29
N LEU A 469 -22.27 -2.06 -18.56
CA LEU A 469 -23.61 -1.50 -18.81
C LEU A 469 -24.24 -1.98 -20.11
N PHE A 470 -23.44 -2.12 -21.17
CA PHE A 470 -23.95 -2.34 -22.52
C PHE A 470 -23.64 -3.73 -23.08
N GLU A 471 -22.80 -4.53 -22.41
CA GLU A 471 -22.37 -5.85 -22.89
C GLU A 471 -21.74 -5.77 -24.29
N GLU A 472 -21.00 -4.69 -24.56
CA GLU A 472 -20.33 -4.41 -25.82
C GLU A 472 -18.84 -4.19 -25.59
N ASP A 473 -18.00 -5.13 -26.03
CA ASP A 473 -16.54 -5.04 -25.96
C ASP A 473 -16.03 -3.77 -26.67
N LEU A 474 -15.17 -3.01 -25.99
CA LEU A 474 -14.48 -1.86 -26.55
C LEU A 474 -13.01 -2.20 -26.84
N PRO A 475 -12.34 -1.44 -27.73
CA PRO A 475 -10.93 -1.67 -28.00
C PRO A 475 -10.07 -1.26 -26.79
N ASP A 476 -9.07 -2.09 -26.48
CA ASP A 476 -8.01 -1.74 -25.53
C ASP A 476 -7.15 -0.59 -26.08
N ARG A 477 -6.60 0.23 -25.18
CA ARG A 477 -5.55 1.19 -25.53
C ARG A 477 -4.30 0.41 -25.93
N GLU A 478 -3.61 0.80 -27.01
CA GLU A 478 -2.41 0.10 -27.48
C GLU A 478 -1.17 0.41 -26.61
N VAL A 479 -1.17 -0.09 -25.36
CA VAL A 479 -0.05 0.00 -24.41
C VAL A 479 0.64 -1.37 -24.25
N PRO A 480 1.86 -1.43 -23.69
CA PRO A 480 2.44 -2.71 -23.30
C PRO A 480 1.55 -3.42 -22.28
N GLU A 481 1.16 -4.66 -22.58
CA GLU A 481 0.34 -5.49 -21.69
C GLU A 481 1.21 -6.47 -20.91
N PHE A 482 0.74 -6.85 -19.72
CA PHE A 482 1.39 -7.91 -18.98
C PHE A 482 1.26 -9.25 -19.72
N VAL A 483 2.26 -10.10 -19.58
CA VAL A 483 2.22 -11.47 -20.10
C VAL A 483 1.89 -12.38 -18.92
N PRO A 484 0.76 -13.10 -18.91
CA PRO A 484 0.45 -14.04 -17.85
C PRO A 484 1.59 -15.03 -17.62
N ALA A 485 1.89 -15.33 -16.36
CA ALA A 485 2.87 -16.36 -16.02
C ALA A 485 2.42 -17.72 -16.60
N PRO A 486 3.35 -18.61 -16.97
CA PRO A 486 2.96 -19.97 -17.31
C PRO A 486 2.37 -20.67 -16.08
N GLU A 487 1.33 -21.48 -16.28
CA GLU A 487 0.70 -22.24 -15.19
C GLU A 487 1.73 -23.07 -14.42
N PRO A 488 1.72 -23.04 -13.07
CA PRO A 488 2.54 -23.92 -12.24
C PRO A 488 2.29 -25.40 -12.58
N THR A 489 3.34 -26.19 -12.44
CA THR A 489 3.35 -27.63 -12.74
C THR A 489 3.41 -28.52 -11.51
N GLU A 490 3.70 -27.94 -10.34
CA GLU A 490 3.83 -28.58 -9.04
C GLU A 490 2.98 -27.82 -8.00
N GLU A 491 2.69 -28.48 -6.87
CA GLU A 491 1.86 -27.91 -5.78
C GLU A 491 2.67 -27.04 -4.81
N THR A 492 4.01 -27.17 -4.83
CA THR A 492 4.96 -26.34 -4.08
C THR A 492 6.08 -25.92 -5.02
N GLY A 493 6.75 -24.82 -4.71
CA GLY A 493 7.71 -24.20 -5.61
C GLY A 493 8.81 -23.41 -4.91
N ASN A 494 9.30 -22.41 -5.64
CA ASN A 494 10.34 -21.49 -5.23
C ASN A 494 9.75 -20.12 -4.88
N VAL A 495 10.48 -19.36 -4.09
CA VAL A 495 10.11 -17.98 -3.74
C VAL A 495 11.26 -17.03 -4.10
N ILE A 496 10.91 -15.95 -4.79
CA ILE A 496 11.73 -14.75 -4.89
C ILE A 496 10.96 -13.65 -4.16
N PHE A 497 11.39 -13.34 -2.94
CA PHE A 497 10.92 -12.16 -2.21
C PHE A 497 11.85 -11.00 -2.53
N PHE A 498 11.29 -9.94 -3.09
CA PHE A 498 12.03 -8.72 -3.40
C PHE A 498 11.48 -7.55 -2.59
N HIS A 499 12.30 -7.01 -1.71
CA HIS A 499 12.00 -5.88 -0.82
C HIS A 499 12.72 -4.63 -1.33
N PRO A 500 12.11 -3.82 -2.21
CA PRO A 500 12.61 -2.50 -2.53
C PRO A 500 12.22 -1.52 -1.40
N ASP A 501 13.13 -1.31 -0.44
CA ASP A 501 12.86 -0.60 0.82
C ASP A 501 12.31 0.81 0.57
N GLY A 502 11.30 1.23 1.34
CA GLY A 502 10.72 2.57 1.25
C GLY A 502 9.91 2.89 -0.01
N THR A 503 9.63 1.93 -0.90
CA THR A 503 9.00 2.25 -2.21
C THR A 503 7.48 2.37 -2.21
N SER A 504 6.99 3.32 -3.01
CA SER A 504 5.57 3.52 -3.31
C SER A 504 5.30 3.56 -4.82
N PRO A 505 4.04 3.43 -5.26
CA PRO A 505 3.66 3.63 -6.66
C PRO A 505 4.09 4.98 -7.24
N THR A 506 4.24 6.03 -6.40
CA THR A 506 4.74 7.33 -6.84
C THR A 506 6.19 7.25 -7.33
N MET A 507 7.05 6.50 -6.64
CA MET A 507 8.44 6.28 -7.07
C MET A 507 8.51 5.54 -8.41
N TYR A 508 7.70 4.49 -8.58
CA TYR A 508 7.60 3.79 -9.87
C TYR A 508 7.01 4.69 -10.97
N GLY A 509 6.02 5.53 -10.65
CA GLY A 509 5.47 6.54 -11.55
C GLY A 509 6.54 7.53 -12.02
N PHE A 510 7.35 8.04 -11.10
CA PHE A 510 8.49 8.90 -11.40
C PHE A 510 9.51 8.21 -12.34
N GLY A 511 9.92 6.99 -12.00
CA GLY A 511 10.80 6.18 -12.86
C GLY A 511 10.20 5.96 -14.26
N ARG A 512 8.90 5.68 -14.34
CA ARG A 512 8.17 5.47 -15.60
C ARG A 512 8.15 6.73 -16.45
N PHE A 513 7.84 7.89 -15.89
CA PHE A 513 7.77 9.15 -16.63
C PHE A 513 9.10 9.50 -17.30
N VAL A 514 10.23 9.30 -16.61
CA VAL A 514 11.56 9.61 -17.17
C VAL A 514 12.02 8.57 -18.19
N SER A 515 11.71 7.29 -17.98
CA SER A 515 12.31 6.19 -18.75
C SER A 515 11.44 5.67 -19.89
N GLN A 516 10.12 5.57 -19.71
CA GLN A 516 9.17 4.96 -20.67
C GLN A 516 8.05 5.91 -21.12
N GLY A 517 7.80 6.99 -20.38
CA GLY A 517 6.65 7.88 -20.58
C GLY A 517 5.41 7.37 -19.83
N PRO A 518 4.37 8.21 -19.65
CA PRO A 518 3.24 7.85 -18.79
C PRO A 518 2.39 6.67 -19.32
N ASP A 519 2.38 6.44 -20.63
CA ASP A 519 1.78 5.25 -21.28
C ASP A 519 2.71 4.03 -21.31
N GLY A 520 3.99 4.22 -20.98
CA GLY A 520 4.95 3.14 -20.88
C GLY A 520 4.62 2.20 -19.72
N ARG A 521 5.36 1.10 -19.61
CA ARG A 521 5.25 0.16 -18.50
C ARG A 521 6.63 -0.22 -18.01
N LEU A 522 6.83 -0.10 -16.71
CA LEU A 522 7.93 -0.71 -15.97
C LEU A 522 7.62 -2.20 -15.74
N ASN A 523 8.60 -3.00 -15.33
CA ASN A 523 8.36 -4.39 -14.95
C ASN A 523 7.39 -4.52 -13.76
N TYR A 524 7.44 -3.58 -12.82
CA TYR A 524 6.47 -3.41 -11.73
C TYR A 524 5.02 -3.31 -12.25
N ASP A 525 4.82 -2.55 -13.33
CA ASP A 525 3.50 -2.35 -13.92
C ASP A 525 2.97 -3.60 -14.65
N LEU A 526 3.86 -4.52 -15.01
CA LEU A 526 3.57 -5.73 -15.76
C LEU A 526 3.47 -6.97 -14.84
N MET A 527 3.33 -6.77 -13.53
CA MET A 527 2.99 -7.83 -12.58
C MET A 527 1.47 -8.05 -12.57
N SER A 528 1.01 -9.25 -12.19
CA SER A 528 -0.36 -9.69 -12.43
C SER A 528 -1.34 -9.25 -11.36
N ASP A 529 -0.89 -9.14 -10.11
CA ASP A 529 -1.74 -8.93 -8.94
C ASP A 529 -1.19 -7.79 -8.08
N SER A 530 -2.08 -7.04 -7.43
CA SER A 530 -1.70 -5.97 -6.48
C SER A 530 -2.61 -5.89 -5.27
N GLY A 531 -2.04 -5.47 -4.14
CA GLY A 531 -2.75 -5.23 -2.90
C GLY A 531 -2.18 -4.03 -2.14
N VAL A 532 -3.06 -3.26 -1.50
CA VAL A 532 -2.66 -2.19 -0.57
C VAL A 532 -2.07 -2.84 0.69
N TYR A 533 -0.87 -2.43 1.08
CA TYR A 533 -0.10 -3.02 2.16
C TYR A 533 -0.30 -2.26 3.47
N LEU A 534 -0.62 -2.98 4.56
CA LEU A 534 -0.82 -2.41 5.90
C LEU A 534 0.39 -2.73 6.79
N GLY A 535 1.29 -1.75 6.91
CA GLY A 535 2.64 -1.93 7.48
C GLY A 535 2.81 -1.76 8.99
N HIS A 536 1.73 -1.53 9.75
CA HIS A 536 1.85 -1.18 11.16
C HIS A 536 2.49 -2.31 12.00
N MET A 537 3.15 -1.90 13.09
CA MET A 537 3.92 -2.74 14.01
C MET A 537 3.17 -2.96 15.32
N GLU A 538 3.73 -3.79 16.22
CA GLU A 538 3.14 -4.01 17.55
C GLU A 538 3.06 -2.73 18.40
N ASP A 539 3.99 -1.80 18.20
CA ASP A 539 4.19 -0.61 19.04
C ASP A 539 4.10 0.74 18.30
N ARG A 540 3.79 0.75 17.00
CA ARG A 540 3.62 1.99 16.21
C ARG A 540 2.86 1.78 14.89
N LEU A 541 2.39 2.87 14.27
CA LEU A 541 1.63 2.83 13.01
C LEU A 541 2.52 2.74 11.77
N VAL A 542 3.66 3.42 11.77
CA VAL A 542 4.60 3.46 10.64
C VAL A 542 5.52 2.25 10.68
N GLY A 543 5.74 1.64 9.52
CA GLY A 543 6.73 0.57 9.34
C GLY A 543 8.15 1.02 9.72
N THR A 544 9.05 0.05 9.90
CA THR A 544 10.50 0.29 10.01
C THR A 544 11.20 -0.85 9.31
N SER A 545 12.31 -0.60 8.63
CA SER A 545 13.00 -1.62 7.82
C SER A 545 13.26 -2.89 8.62
N ASN A 546 13.71 -2.75 9.87
CA ASN A 546 14.00 -3.89 10.74
C ASN A 546 12.76 -4.63 11.24
N GLY A 547 11.77 -3.95 11.83
CA GLY A 547 10.57 -4.65 12.31
C GLY A 547 9.76 -5.23 11.15
N GLY A 548 9.77 -4.56 9.99
CA GLY A 548 9.08 -4.95 8.78
C GLY A 548 9.70 -6.20 8.17
N ALA A 549 11.03 -6.21 8.03
CA ALA A 549 11.77 -7.39 7.58
C ALA A 549 11.58 -8.58 8.53
N VAL A 550 11.61 -8.38 9.85
CA VAL A 550 11.30 -9.46 10.81
C VAL A 550 9.86 -9.96 10.64
N THR A 551 8.91 -9.06 10.41
CA THR A 551 7.50 -9.43 10.16
C THR A 551 7.37 -10.26 8.88
N HIS A 552 8.05 -9.87 7.79
CA HIS A 552 8.10 -10.68 6.56
C HIS A 552 8.80 -12.03 6.76
N ALA A 553 9.85 -12.06 7.58
CA ALA A 553 10.64 -13.27 7.86
C ALA A 553 9.92 -14.26 8.80
N THR A 554 9.01 -13.79 9.65
CA THR A 554 8.40 -14.60 10.71
C THR A 554 6.87 -14.70 10.61
N GLY A 555 6.20 -13.82 9.88
CA GLY A 555 4.73 -13.79 9.78
C GLY A 555 4.04 -13.28 11.04
N VAL A 556 4.76 -12.56 11.91
CA VAL A 556 4.24 -12.04 13.18
C VAL A 556 4.64 -10.58 13.33
N LYS A 557 3.69 -9.73 13.75
CA LYS A 557 3.99 -8.33 14.09
C LYS A 557 4.90 -8.28 15.30
N VAL A 558 5.92 -7.43 15.23
CA VAL A 558 6.94 -7.26 16.26
C VAL A 558 7.08 -5.79 16.65
N PRO A 559 7.79 -5.47 17.75
CA PRO A 559 8.13 -4.09 18.07
C PRO A 559 9.03 -3.48 16.99
N SER A 560 8.92 -2.17 16.77
CA SER A 560 9.59 -1.47 15.68
C SER A 560 11.11 -1.51 15.73
N GLY A 561 11.69 -1.83 16.88
CA GLY A 561 13.13 -2.01 17.09
C GLY A 561 13.62 -3.44 16.92
N SER A 562 12.74 -4.39 16.59
CA SER A 562 13.06 -5.81 16.50
C SER A 562 14.04 -6.11 15.37
N PHE A 563 14.98 -7.01 15.65
CA PHE A 563 15.81 -7.71 14.68
C PHE A 563 15.86 -9.17 15.11
N GLY A 564 14.70 -9.85 15.07
CA GLY A 564 14.53 -11.26 15.47
C GLY A 564 14.09 -11.50 16.93
N LEU A 565 13.97 -10.44 17.74
CA LEU A 565 13.59 -10.52 19.17
C LEU A 565 12.27 -9.79 19.46
N ASP A 566 11.50 -10.29 20.41
CA ASP A 566 10.25 -9.69 20.88
C ASP A 566 10.49 -8.55 21.91
N GLU A 567 9.41 -7.99 22.47
CA GLU A 567 9.48 -6.92 23.47
C GLU A 567 10.19 -7.31 24.78
N ASN A 568 10.32 -8.60 25.07
CA ASN A 568 11.00 -9.14 26.24
C ASN A 568 12.49 -9.44 25.97
N GLY A 569 12.92 -9.35 24.72
CA GLY A 569 14.24 -9.76 24.26
C GLY A 569 14.36 -11.27 24.07
N ASP A 570 13.24 -11.98 23.98
CA ASP A 570 13.20 -13.40 23.65
C ASP A 570 13.05 -13.58 22.12
N PRO A 571 13.55 -14.69 21.54
CA PRO A 571 13.40 -14.94 20.10
C PRO A 571 11.93 -14.97 19.66
N VAL A 572 11.63 -14.33 18.54
CA VAL A 572 10.28 -14.29 17.96
C VAL A 572 9.81 -15.70 17.61
N VAL A 573 8.56 -16.03 17.94
CA VAL A 573 7.91 -17.26 17.48
C VAL A 573 7.25 -16.96 16.15
N SER A 574 7.77 -17.54 15.06
CA SER A 574 7.19 -17.36 13.73
C SER A 574 5.80 -18.00 13.62
N ALA A 575 5.05 -17.63 12.58
CA ALA A 575 3.71 -18.14 12.32
C ALA A 575 3.69 -19.66 12.05
N SER A 576 4.82 -20.29 11.71
CA SER A 576 4.98 -21.76 11.71
C SER A 576 5.05 -22.39 13.11
N GLY A 577 5.10 -21.57 14.17
CA GLY A 577 5.19 -21.99 15.57
C GLY A 577 6.61 -22.24 16.08
N ARG A 578 7.64 -21.87 15.30
CA ARG A 578 9.05 -22.11 15.65
C ARG A 578 9.66 -20.86 16.28
N ALA A 579 10.21 -21.01 17.48
CA ALA A 579 10.88 -19.93 18.20
C ALA A 579 12.28 -19.68 17.63
N GLY A 580 12.58 -18.43 17.27
CA GLY A 580 13.87 -18.02 16.73
C GLY A 580 14.20 -18.64 15.39
N VAL A 581 13.19 -18.93 14.56
CA VAL A 581 13.39 -19.50 13.22
C VAL A 581 12.57 -18.71 12.19
N THR A 582 13.26 -18.14 11.21
CA THR A 582 12.66 -17.44 10.07
C THR A 582 12.27 -18.40 8.95
N ILE A 583 11.44 -17.94 8.02
CA ILE A 583 11.10 -18.70 6.81
C ILE A 583 12.32 -19.10 5.97
N LEU A 584 13.37 -18.26 5.93
CA LEU A 584 14.58 -18.56 5.15
C LEU A 584 15.40 -19.65 5.83
N GLU A 585 15.49 -19.63 7.17
CA GLU A 585 16.10 -20.72 7.94
C GLU A 585 15.29 -22.02 7.84
N GLU A 586 13.96 -21.94 7.75
CA GLU A 586 13.12 -23.10 7.44
C GLU A 586 13.38 -23.65 6.04
N ALA A 587 13.60 -22.79 5.04
CA ALA A 587 14.00 -23.21 3.69
C ALA A 587 15.37 -23.91 3.70
N ILE A 588 16.36 -23.37 4.42
CA ILE A 588 17.67 -24.00 4.65
C ILE A 588 17.49 -25.39 5.30
N ALA A 589 16.70 -25.47 6.37
CA ALA A 589 16.44 -26.72 7.10
C ALA A 589 15.71 -27.77 6.23
N ALA A 590 14.87 -27.32 5.29
CA ALA A 590 14.20 -28.17 4.31
C ALA A 590 15.12 -28.63 3.17
N GLY A 591 16.37 -28.16 3.13
CA GLY A 591 17.35 -28.51 2.11
C GLY A 591 17.20 -27.75 0.80
N LYS A 592 16.44 -26.66 0.78
CA LYS A 592 16.29 -25.78 -0.39
C LYS A 592 17.54 -24.92 -0.54
N ALA A 593 17.93 -24.60 -1.77
CA ALA A 593 18.97 -23.62 -2.02
C ALA A 593 18.51 -22.21 -1.61
N THR A 594 19.43 -21.40 -1.09
CA THR A 594 19.05 -20.08 -0.56
C THR A 594 20.03 -18.97 -0.93
N ALA A 595 19.47 -17.76 -1.12
CA ALA A 595 20.26 -16.57 -1.37
C ALA A 595 19.75 -15.34 -0.62
N VAL A 596 20.70 -14.50 -0.21
CA VAL A 596 20.47 -13.13 0.23
C VAL A 596 21.24 -12.17 -0.68
N ILE A 597 20.56 -11.14 -1.18
CA ILE A 597 21.10 -10.16 -2.12
C ILE A 597 20.74 -8.75 -1.64
N ASN A 598 21.71 -7.87 -1.51
CA ASN A 598 21.49 -6.49 -1.06
C ASN A 598 22.32 -5.49 -1.90
N SER A 599 21.76 -4.33 -2.24
CA SER A 599 22.54 -3.22 -2.79
C SER A 599 23.39 -2.51 -1.73
N GLY A 600 23.01 -2.58 -0.46
CA GLY A 600 23.79 -2.16 0.71
C GLY A 600 24.66 -3.27 1.28
N PHE A 601 25.15 -3.10 2.51
CA PHE A 601 25.82 -4.17 3.25
C PHE A 601 24.82 -5.25 3.73
N ILE A 602 25.27 -6.50 3.86
CA ILE A 602 24.33 -7.64 4.06
C ILE A 602 23.61 -7.68 5.42
N ALA A 603 24.01 -6.83 6.36
CA ALA A 603 23.33 -6.71 7.64
C ALA A 603 22.19 -5.69 7.62
N GLU A 604 21.94 -5.04 6.48
CA GLU A 604 20.73 -4.24 6.30
C GLU A 604 19.48 -5.12 6.44
N PRO A 605 18.40 -4.60 7.03
CA PRO A 605 17.38 -5.46 7.60
C PRO A 605 16.61 -6.33 6.63
N GLY A 606 16.28 -5.87 5.41
CA GLY A 606 15.52 -6.68 4.46
C GLY A 606 16.24 -7.94 4.02
N THR A 607 17.54 -8.06 4.28
CA THR A 607 18.28 -9.34 4.18
C THR A 607 18.71 -9.91 5.53
N GLY A 608 19.35 -9.12 6.39
CA GLY A 608 19.95 -9.61 7.63
C GLY A 608 18.93 -10.18 8.62
N ALA A 609 17.72 -9.61 8.70
CA ALA A 609 16.68 -10.05 9.63
C ALA A 609 16.12 -11.44 9.31
N PHE A 610 16.36 -11.95 8.09
CA PHE A 610 16.00 -13.31 7.71
C PHE A 610 16.97 -14.37 8.23
N LEU A 611 18.16 -14.01 8.74
CA LEU A 611 19.21 -14.96 9.12
C LEU A 611 19.92 -14.60 10.43
N ALA A 612 19.45 -13.58 11.16
CA ALA A 612 20.10 -13.14 12.37
C ALA A 612 19.12 -12.59 13.41
N GLU A 613 19.48 -12.79 14.68
CA GLU A 613 18.81 -12.22 15.85
C GLU A 613 19.80 -11.42 16.72
N VAL A 614 19.46 -10.16 17.03
CA VAL A 614 20.28 -9.27 17.87
C VAL A 614 19.44 -8.28 18.67
N GLU A 615 19.97 -7.81 19.80
CA GLU A 615 19.33 -6.75 20.62
C GLU A 615 19.31 -5.38 19.92
N SER A 616 20.18 -5.16 18.94
CA SER A 616 20.30 -3.89 18.24
C SER A 616 20.68 -4.10 16.79
N ARG A 617 19.92 -3.51 15.86
CA ARG A 617 20.27 -3.47 14.43
C ARG A 617 21.65 -2.87 14.14
N GLY A 618 22.20 -2.09 15.07
CA GLY A 618 23.55 -1.52 14.96
C GLY A 618 24.68 -2.52 15.22
N ASP A 619 24.38 -3.76 15.63
CA ASP A 619 25.37 -4.84 15.82
C ASP A 619 25.70 -5.53 14.48
N VAL A 620 26.09 -4.71 13.50
CA VAL A 620 26.33 -5.07 12.09
C VAL A 620 27.34 -6.22 11.96
N GLU A 621 28.36 -6.25 12.81
CA GLU A 621 29.41 -7.27 12.79
C GLU A 621 28.90 -8.64 13.26
N THR A 622 28.00 -8.65 14.25
CA THR A 622 27.34 -9.87 14.72
C THR A 622 26.32 -10.36 13.69
N ILE A 623 25.53 -9.46 13.10
CA ILE A 623 24.58 -9.81 12.04
C ILE A 623 25.33 -10.40 10.83
N THR A 624 26.39 -9.72 10.35
CA THR A 624 27.22 -10.20 9.23
C THR A 624 27.81 -11.59 9.51
N LEU A 625 28.19 -11.84 10.77
CA LEU A 625 28.67 -13.16 11.19
C LEU A 625 27.56 -14.22 11.13
N GLN A 626 26.39 -13.92 11.70
CA GLN A 626 25.25 -14.84 11.71
C GLN A 626 24.77 -15.17 10.29
N VAL A 627 24.67 -14.17 9.41
CA VAL A 627 24.35 -14.37 7.98
C VAL A 627 25.33 -15.35 7.33
N LEU A 628 26.65 -15.18 7.53
CA LEU A 628 27.65 -16.08 6.96
C LEU A 628 27.56 -17.51 7.54
N GLU A 629 27.30 -17.63 8.85
CA GLU A 629 27.23 -18.93 9.55
C GLU A 629 25.88 -19.65 9.41
N SER A 630 24.85 -18.97 8.89
CA SER A 630 23.47 -19.47 8.78
C SER A 630 23.31 -20.73 7.92
N GLY A 631 24.23 -20.94 6.97
CA GLY A 631 24.17 -22.03 6.01
C GLY A 631 23.68 -21.64 4.62
N VAL A 632 23.28 -20.38 4.41
CA VAL A 632 22.90 -19.81 3.10
C VAL A 632 23.97 -20.09 2.03
N ASP A 633 23.54 -20.30 0.78
CA ASP A 633 24.42 -20.71 -0.31
C ASP A 633 25.04 -19.51 -1.04
N VAL A 634 24.25 -18.46 -1.27
CA VAL A 634 24.66 -17.28 -2.02
C VAL A 634 24.44 -16.02 -1.18
N ILE A 635 25.51 -15.24 -0.99
CA ILE A 635 25.51 -13.97 -0.26
C ILE A 635 26.10 -12.91 -1.18
N LEU A 636 25.32 -11.91 -1.56
CA LEU A 636 25.74 -10.87 -2.51
C LEU A 636 25.40 -9.48 -1.96
N GLY A 637 26.41 -8.66 -1.68
CA GLY A 637 26.18 -7.28 -1.21
C GLY A 637 27.47 -6.49 -0.96
N GLY A 638 27.36 -5.41 -0.20
CA GLY A 638 28.46 -4.58 0.26
C GLY A 638 29.07 -5.03 1.60
N GLY A 639 29.77 -4.13 2.27
CA GLY A 639 30.14 -4.26 3.68
C GLY A 639 31.47 -4.93 3.98
N GLU A 640 32.48 -4.89 3.09
CA GLU A 640 33.79 -5.54 3.31
C GLU A 640 34.39 -5.29 4.70
N ILE A 641 34.20 -4.08 5.25
CA ILE A 641 34.76 -3.70 6.55
C ILE A 641 34.20 -4.54 7.71
N HIS A 642 32.96 -5.03 7.60
CA HIS A 642 32.30 -5.83 8.65
C HIS A 642 32.72 -7.30 8.66
N TYR A 643 33.40 -7.75 7.60
CA TYR A 643 34.01 -9.07 7.53
C TYR A 643 35.45 -9.10 8.04
N LEU A 644 36.10 -7.94 8.15
CA LEU A 644 37.54 -7.83 8.40
C LEU A 644 37.84 -7.36 9.83
N PRO A 645 38.92 -7.85 10.47
CA PRO A 645 39.29 -7.40 11.80
C PRO A 645 40.05 -6.07 11.76
N GLU A 646 39.95 -5.29 12.85
CA GLU A 646 40.72 -4.06 13.04
C GLU A 646 42.21 -4.26 12.69
N GLY A 647 42.77 -3.32 11.94
CA GLY A 647 44.14 -3.39 11.42
C GLY A 647 44.29 -4.08 10.06
N THR A 648 43.22 -4.64 9.50
CA THR A 648 43.20 -5.27 8.17
C THR A 648 42.52 -4.36 7.17
N VAL A 649 43.16 -4.11 6.03
CA VAL A 649 42.60 -3.30 4.94
C VAL A 649 42.32 -4.22 3.76
N GLY A 650 41.06 -4.24 3.34
CA GLY A 650 40.57 -5.07 2.24
C GLY A 650 40.83 -4.49 0.85
N ARG A 651 40.07 -4.97 -0.14
CA ARG A 651 40.13 -4.53 -1.54
C ARG A 651 39.68 -3.09 -1.71
N PHE A 652 38.66 -2.66 -0.96
CA PHE A 652 38.07 -1.32 -1.09
C PHE A 652 38.85 -0.23 -0.35
N GLY A 653 39.89 -0.60 0.42
CA GLY A 653 40.83 0.38 0.98
C GLY A 653 40.54 0.87 2.38
N GLU A 654 39.45 0.40 2.97
CA GLU A 654 39.00 0.76 4.30
C GLU A 654 39.45 -0.29 5.31
N GLU A 655 39.64 0.14 6.56
CA GLU A 655 40.08 -0.73 7.64
C GLU A 655 38.87 -1.47 8.21
N GLY A 656 39.00 -2.78 8.40
CA GLY A 656 37.96 -3.61 8.99
C GLY A 656 37.59 -3.17 10.40
N THR A 657 36.34 -3.41 10.79
CA THR A 657 35.79 -2.93 12.06
C THR A 657 35.75 -4.00 13.15
N ARG A 658 35.84 -5.29 12.80
CA ARG A 658 35.61 -6.37 13.77
C ARG A 658 36.61 -6.37 14.92
N GLU A 659 36.08 -6.33 16.14
CA GLU A 659 36.88 -6.34 17.38
C GLU A 659 37.31 -7.75 17.83
N ASP A 660 36.69 -8.81 17.29
CA ASP A 660 36.92 -10.20 17.69
C ASP A 660 38.18 -10.83 17.06
N GLY A 661 38.81 -10.13 16.12
CA GLY A 661 40.02 -10.56 15.42
C GLY A 661 39.78 -11.64 14.36
N ARG A 662 38.53 -11.92 13.98
CA ARG A 662 38.16 -12.87 12.91
C ARG A 662 38.22 -12.21 11.54
N ASN A 663 38.57 -12.99 10.53
CA ASN A 663 38.50 -12.58 9.13
C ASN A 663 37.48 -13.49 8.43
N LEU A 664 36.25 -13.00 8.33
CA LEU A 664 35.13 -13.79 7.83
C LEU A 664 35.25 -14.13 6.35
N ILE A 665 35.98 -13.34 5.55
CA ILE A 665 36.25 -13.66 4.14
C ILE A 665 37.15 -14.90 4.04
N GLU A 666 38.21 -14.98 4.85
CA GLU A 666 39.09 -16.14 4.89
C GLU A 666 38.36 -17.39 5.41
N GLU A 667 37.42 -17.21 6.34
CA GLU A 667 36.57 -18.29 6.87
C GLU A 667 35.58 -18.78 5.80
N ALA A 668 34.91 -17.88 5.08
CA ALA A 668 34.04 -18.21 3.96
C ALA A 668 34.78 -19.01 2.86
N GLU A 669 35.98 -18.57 2.47
CA GLU A 669 36.81 -19.31 1.49
C GLU A 669 37.17 -20.72 2.00
N ALA A 670 37.45 -20.85 3.31
CA ALA A 670 37.73 -22.15 3.93
C ALA A 670 36.50 -23.07 3.96
N ASP A 671 35.30 -22.49 4.07
CA ASP A 671 34.01 -23.18 4.04
C ASP A 671 33.49 -23.44 2.62
N GLY A 672 34.27 -23.05 1.60
CA GLY A 672 34.06 -23.43 0.21
C GLY A 672 33.32 -22.41 -0.63
N PHE A 673 33.11 -21.19 -0.12
CA PHE A 673 32.58 -20.09 -0.91
C PHE A 673 33.58 -19.67 -2.00
N THR A 674 33.05 -19.43 -3.20
CA THR A 674 33.75 -18.64 -4.21
C THR A 674 33.61 -17.17 -3.84
N ILE A 675 34.73 -16.44 -3.74
CA ILE A 675 34.72 -15.02 -3.37
C ILE A 675 34.87 -14.15 -4.62
N VAL A 676 34.01 -13.14 -4.78
CA VAL A 676 34.05 -12.16 -5.89
C VAL A 676 33.87 -10.74 -5.36
N TYR A 677 34.40 -9.75 -6.08
CA TYR A 677 34.40 -8.35 -5.62
C TYR A 677 33.89 -7.31 -6.63
N ASP A 678 33.57 -7.72 -7.85
CA ASP A 678 33.03 -6.84 -8.88
C ASP A 678 32.20 -7.64 -9.90
N LEU A 679 31.50 -6.93 -10.77
CA LEU A 679 30.65 -7.53 -11.82
C LEU A 679 31.44 -8.44 -12.76
N ASP A 680 32.69 -8.11 -13.10
CA ASP A 680 33.50 -8.94 -14.00
C ASP A 680 33.85 -10.28 -13.35
N GLU A 681 34.20 -10.27 -12.07
CA GLU A 681 34.44 -11.47 -11.26
C GLU A 681 33.15 -12.28 -11.06
N LEU A 682 32.01 -11.62 -10.77
CA LEU A 682 30.70 -12.24 -10.61
C LEU A 682 30.23 -12.96 -11.88
N GLN A 683 30.39 -12.33 -13.06
CA GLN A 683 30.03 -12.94 -14.35
C GLN A 683 31.01 -14.03 -14.80
N SER A 684 32.15 -14.17 -14.12
CA SER A 684 33.21 -15.13 -14.45
C SER A 684 33.38 -16.22 -13.41
N ILE A 685 32.37 -16.43 -12.54
CA ILE A 685 32.41 -17.50 -11.53
C ILE A 685 32.65 -18.87 -12.19
N PRO A 686 33.36 -19.79 -11.52
CA PRO A 686 33.61 -21.12 -12.06
C PRO A 686 32.33 -21.94 -12.25
N ASP A 687 32.26 -22.71 -13.35
CA ASP A 687 31.20 -23.71 -13.54
C ASP A 687 31.10 -24.65 -12.32
N GLY A 688 29.88 -24.91 -11.85
CA GLY A 688 29.61 -25.77 -10.69
C GLY A 688 29.89 -25.10 -9.33
N THR A 689 29.94 -23.77 -9.30
CA THR A 689 29.88 -23.01 -8.04
C THR A 689 28.55 -23.26 -7.36
N THR A 690 28.58 -23.75 -6.12
CA THR A 690 27.37 -23.98 -5.30
C THR A 690 27.31 -23.06 -4.08
N LYS A 691 28.42 -22.39 -3.74
CA LYS A 691 28.49 -21.39 -2.67
C LYS A 691 29.23 -20.15 -3.16
N LEU A 692 28.64 -18.97 -2.98
CA LEU A 692 29.13 -17.71 -3.54
C LEU A 692 29.02 -16.57 -2.52
N LEU A 693 30.12 -15.87 -2.27
CA LEU A 693 30.15 -14.65 -1.47
C LEU A 693 30.67 -13.51 -2.34
N GLY A 694 29.81 -12.56 -2.65
CA GLY A 694 30.11 -11.34 -3.38
C GLY A 694 30.15 -10.15 -2.44
N ILE A 695 31.27 -9.42 -2.43
CA ILE A 695 31.46 -8.23 -1.58
C ILE A 695 31.87 -7.06 -2.48
N PHE A 696 30.96 -6.13 -2.74
CA PHE A 696 31.08 -5.17 -3.84
C PHE A 696 31.42 -3.73 -3.43
N ALA A 697 31.46 -3.46 -2.13
CA ALA A 697 31.83 -2.16 -1.56
C ALA A 697 32.41 -2.30 -0.15
N ALA A 698 33.02 -1.22 0.36
CA ALA A 698 33.50 -1.15 1.75
C ALA A 698 32.33 -1.17 2.75
N GLU A 699 31.33 -0.34 2.49
CA GLU A 699 30.00 -0.28 3.12
C GLU A 699 28.97 -0.53 2.01
N ASP A 700 28.17 0.45 1.61
CA ASP A 700 27.11 0.27 0.59
C ASP A 700 27.58 0.47 -0.85
N THR A 701 26.87 -0.09 -1.83
CA THR A 701 27.21 0.13 -3.25
C THR A 701 26.76 1.49 -3.79
N TYR A 702 26.05 2.28 -2.96
CA TYR A 702 25.56 3.62 -3.24
C TYR A 702 26.09 4.65 -2.23
N ASN A 703 25.84 5.93 -2.50
CA ASN A 703 26.16 7.06 -1.63
C ASN A 703 24.85 7.77 -1.25
N ASP A 704 24.29 7.41 -0.10
CA ASP A 704 23.07 7.95 0.53
C ASP A 704 23.32 9.31 1.21
N ASN A 705 23.69 10.31 0.42
CA ASN A 705 23.71 11.68 0.89
C ASN A 705 22.69 12.48 0.07
N PRO A 706 22.26 13.66 0.54
CA PRO A 706 21.53 14.59 -0.31
C PRO A 706 22.31 14.93 -1.59
N GLU A 707 21.63 15.20 -2.70
CA GLU A 707 22.27 15.38 -4.02
C GLU A 707 23.36 16.43 -3.99
N GLU A 708 23.09 17.56 -3.36
CA GLU A 708 24.05 18.65 -3.30
C GLU A 708 25.35 18.24 -2.60
N GLN A 709 25.24 17.40 -1.58
CA GLN A 709 26.38 16.87 -0.87
C GLN A 709 27.20 15.94 -1.76
N ASN A 710 26.55 14.98 -2.43
CA ASN A 710 27.20 14.09 -3.41
C ASN A 710 27.91 14.88 -4.51
N GLN A 711 27.22 15.84 -5.13
CA GLN A 711 27.80 16.74 -6.13
C GLN A 711 29.02 17.51 -5.61
N SER A 712 28.97 18.00 -4.36
CA SER A 712 30.07 18.75 -3.74
C SER A 712 31.32 17.90 -3.49
N LEU A 713 31.12 16.60 -3.25
CA LEU A 713 32.16 15.60 -3.04
C LEU A 713 32.66 15.01 -4.36
N GLY A 714 31.91 15.22 -5.46
CA GLY A 714 32.20 14.63 -6.76
C GLY A 714 31.90 13.12 -6.79
N LEU A 715 30.89 12.71 -6.03
CA LEU A 715 30.37 11.34 -5.97
C LEU A 715 29.15 11.21 -6.89
N ASP A 716 29.03 10.05 -7.52
CA ASP A 716 27.78 9.61 -8.16
C ASP A 716 26.92 8.90 -7.11
N ASN A 717 25.63 8.71 -7.36
CA ASN A 717 24.74 8.02 -6.41
C ASN A 717 25.12 6.54 -6.24
N TYR A 718 25.73 5.92 -7.27
CA TYR A 718 26.22 4.54 -7.22
C TYR A 718 27.69 4.44 -7.56
N GLY A 719 28.35 3.47 -6.92
CA GLY A 719 29.77 3.21 -7.09
C GLY A 719 30.65 4.02 -6.14
N GLN A 720 31.81 3.44 -5.84
CA GLN A 720 32.82 4.00 -4.95
C GLN A 720 34.16 4.13 -5.67
N PHE A 721 35.21 4.59 -4.98
CA PHE A 721 36.58 4.62 -5.52
C PHE A 721 37.50 3.66 -4.78
N LEU A 722 38.23 2.85 -5.54
CA LEU A 722 39.30 2.00 -5.03
C LEU A 722 40.51 2.84 -4.56
N PRO A 723 41.43 2.27 -3.75
CA PRO A 723 42.63 2.98 -3.26
C PRO A 723 43.54 3.59 -4.31
N ASP A 724 43.49 3.07 -5.54
CA ASP A 724 44.27 3.58 -6.67
C ASP A 724 43.56 4.70 -7.45
N GLY A 725 42.35 5.06 -7.02
CA GLY A 725 41.50 6.11 -7.59
C GLY A 725 40.68 5.67 -8.80
N SER A 726 40.64 4.38 -9.13
CA SER A 726 39.70 3.84 -10.12
C SER A 726 38.30 3.64 -9.50
N PRO A 727 37.21 3.82 -10.29
CA PRO A 727 35.86 3.55 -9.79
C PRO A 727 35.67 2.04 -9.55
N THR A 728 34.82 1.69 -8.58
CA THR A 728 34.33 0.31 -8.43
C THR A 728 33.43 -0.06 -9.61
N ASN A 729 33.22 -1.37 -9.78
CA ASN A 729 32.32 -1.93 -10.78
C ASN A 729 31.33 -2.87 -10.05
N ALA A 730 30.61 -2.31 -9.07
CA ALA A 730 29.61 -3.04 -8.31
C ALA A 730 28.43 -3.42 -9.23
N PRO A 731 27.94 -4.67 -9.16
CA PRO A 731 26.77 -5.10 -9.92
C PRO A 731 25.48 -4.45 -9.40
N THR A 732 24.44 -4.34 -10.24
CA THR A 732 23.08 -4.05 -9.78
C THR A 732 22.47 -5.26 -9.07
N VAL A 733 21.42 -5.08 -8.26
CA VAL A 733 20.67 -6.21 -7.66
C VAL A 733 20.16 -7.15 -8.74
N ALA A 734 19.69 -6.62 -9.88
CA ALA A 734 19.27 -7.42 -11.04
C ALA A 734 20.40 -8.31 -11.57
N GLN A 735 21.62 -7.78 -11.68
CA GLN A 735 22.79 -8.55 -12.12
C GLN A 735 23.24 -9.58 -11.08
N MET A 736 23.09 -9.27 -9.79
CA MET A 736 23.33 -10.22 -8.71
C MET A 736 22.32 -11.38 -8.78
N LEU A 737 21.03 -11.07 -8.97
CA LEU A 737 19.97 -12.07 -9.10
C LEU A 737 20.14 -12.95 -10.35
N ASP A 738 20.48 -12.37 -11.50
CA ASP A 738 20.72 -13.09 -12.77
C ASP A 738 21.84 -14.14 -12.63
N VAL A 739 22.84 -13.87 -11.79
CA VAL A 739 23.93 -14.84 -11.51
C VAL A 739 23.55 -15.84 -10.43
N ALA A 740 22.74 -15.44 -9.44
CA ALA A 740 22.28 -16.33 -8.38
C ALA A 740 21.31 -17.40 -8.88
N LEU A 741 20.33 -17.04 -9.73
CA LEU A 741 19.27 -17.96 -10.17
C LEU A 741 19.79 -19.25 -10.85
N PRO A 742 20.80 -19.22 -11.74
CA PRO A 742 21.39 -20.44 -12.29
C PRO A 742 22.10 -21.33 -11.26
N ILE A 743 22.55 -20.80 -10.13
CA ILE A 743 23.15 -21.58 -9.04
C ILE A 743 22.04 -22.28 -8.25
N LEU A 744 21.02 -21.51 -7.86
CA LEU A 744 19.93 -21.95 -6.99
C LEU A 744 19.02 -22.97 -7.68
N SER A 745 18.71 -22.76 -8.96
CA SER A 745 17.82 -23.63 -9.74
C SER A 745 18.40 -25.02 -10.06
N GLU A 746 19.67 -25.30 -9.71
CA GLU A 746 20.21 -26.66 -9.77
C GLU A 746 19.69 -27.56 -8.63
N ASP A 747 19.13 -26.98 -7.57
CA ASP A 747 18.61 -27.72 -6.42
C ASP A 747 17.23 -28.34 -6.71
N PRO A 748 17.10 -29.68 -6.69
CA PRO A 748 15.82 -30.33 -6.96
C PRO A 748 14.76 -30.12 -5.88
N ASP A 749 15.13 -29.69 -4.66
CA ASP A 749 14.20 -29.43 -3.56
C ASP A 749 13.61 -28.00 -3.64
N GLY A 750 14.12 -27.17 -4.56
CA GLY A 750 13.70 -25.80 -4.84
C GLY A 750 14.58 -24.75 -4.15
N PHE A 751 14.19 -23.48 -4.24
CA PHE A 751 14.96 -22.39 -3.66
C PHE A 751 14.12 -21.26 -3.04
N MET A 752 14.77 -20.46 -2.18
CA MET A 752 14.25 -19.17 -1.70
C MET A 752 15.31 -18.08 -1.87
N VAL A 753 14.91 -16.95 -2.47
CA VAL A 753 15.70 -15.73 -2.56
C VAL A 753 15.04 -14.64 -1.73
N VAL A 754 15.85 -13.95 -0.93
CA VAL A 754 15.52 -12.66 -0.34
C VAL A 754 16.46 -11.62 -0.96
N ALA A 755 15.89 -10.65 -1.66
CA ALA A 755 16.65 -9.62 -2.35
C ALA A 755 16.13 -8.22 -1.98
N GLU A 756 17.04 -7.26 -1.86
CA GLU A 756 16.73 -5.89 -1.44
C GLU A 756 17.49 -4.88 -2.29
N GLU A 757 16.77 -3.85 -2.74
CA GLU A 757 17.36 -2.60 -3.21
C GLU A 757 17.18 -1.57 -2.09
N GLU A 758 18.15 -1.51 -1.19
CA GLU A 758 18.12 -0.68 0.03
C GLU A 758 18.15 0.82 -0.30
N ALA A 759 18.82 1.19 -1.40
CA ALA A 759 19.04 2.57 -1.76
C ALA A 759 17.75 3.37 -2.00
N THR A 760 16.62 2.73 -2.31
CA THR A 760 15.34 3.43 -2.48
C THR A 760 14.89 4.10 -1.18
N ASP A 761 15.10 3.45 -0.03
CA ASP A 761 14.80 4.02 1.28
C ASP A 761 15.78 5.14 1.63
N ASN A 762 17.08 4.84 1.68
CA ASN A 762 18.02 5.81 2.25
C ASN A 762 18.11 7.08 1.38
N LEU A 763 18.06 6.94 0.05
CA LEU A 763 18.01 8.10 -0.84
C LEU A 763 16.66 8.81 -0.76
N GLY A 764 15.55 8.11 -0.51
CA GLY A 764 14.24 8.72 -0.27
C GLY A 764 14.20 9.54 1.02
N ASN A 765 14.71 8.98 2.12
CA ASN A 765 14.78 9.62 3.43
C ASN A 765 15.77 10.80 3.46
N ASP A 766 16.76 10.84 2.56
CA ASP A 766 17.59 12.01 2.32
C ASP A 766 17.01 13.02 1.30
N ASN A 767 15.83 12.73 0.76
CA ASN A 767 15.15 13.47 -0.31
C ASN A 767 15.99 13.60 -1.59
N ASN A 768 16.80 12.58 -1.88
CA ASN A 768 17.62 12.50 -3.07
C ASN A 768 16.83 11.97 -4.28
N SER A 769 16.07 12.86 -4.91
CA SER A 769 15.27 12.62 -6.12
C SER A 769 16.06 11.95 -7.25
N ARG A 770 17.29 12.39 -7.54
CA ARG A 770 18.09 11.74 -8.60
C ARG A 770 18.50 10.31 -8.21
N GLY A 771 18.76 10.09 -6.93
CA GLY A 771 19.10 8.83 -6.33
C GLY A 771 17.94 7.85 -6.36
N VAL A 772 16.77 8.28 -5.88
CA VAL A 772 15.51 7.51 -5.95
C VAL A 772 15.18 7.12 -7.38
N LEU A 773 15.35 8.02 -8.36
CA LEU A 773 15.16 7.68 -9.77
C LEU A 773 16.07 6.54 -10.24
N GLU A 774 17.35 6.57 -9.87
CA GLU A 774 18.28 5.50 -10.24
C GLU A 774 17.97 4.21 -9.49
N ALA A 775 17.64 4.29 -8.20
CA ALA A 775 17.31 3.14 -7.35
C ALA A 775 16.04 2.42 -7.80
N VAL A 776 14.94 3.15 -8.06
CA VAL A 776 13.68 2.53 -8.49
C VAL A 776 13.81 1.86 -9.87
N LEU A 777 14.65 2.38 -10.76
CA LEU A 777 14.93 1.73 -12.05
C LEU A 777 15.79 0.47 -11.92
N ARG A 778 16.68 0.40 -10.91
CA ARG A 778 17.42 -0.83 -10.57
C ARG A 778 16.52 -1.88 -9.92
N ALA A 779 15.62 -1.44 -9.04
CA ALA A 779 14.57 -2.29 -8.48
C ALA A 779 13.68 -2.87 -9.59
N ASP A 780 13.27 -2.03 -10.55
CA ASP A 780 12.48 -2.48 -11.69
C ASP A 780 13.21 -3.49 -12.59
N GLU A 781 14.51 -3.29 -12.83
CA GLU A 781 15.33 -4.25 -13.58
C GLU A 781 15.37 -5.62 -12.87
N THR A 782 15.40 -5.63 -11.53
CA THR A 782 15.39 -6.85 -10.71
C THR A 782 14.08 -7.62 -10.85
N LEU A 783 12.94 -6.91 -10.81
CA LEU A 783 11.63 -7.49 -11.10
C LEU A 783 11.58 -8.08 -12.52
N GLY A 784 12.22 -7.42 -13.50
CA GLY A 784 12.37 -7.94 -14.86
C GLY A 784 13.10 -9.28 -14.91
N VAL A 785 14.26 -9.40 -14.24
CA VAL A 785 15.03 -10.65 -14.16
C VAL A 785 14.21 -11.79 -13.54
N ALA A 786 13.52 -11.53 -12.43
CA ALA A 786 12.69 -12.53 -11.77
C ALA A 786 11.50 -12.98 -12.65
N LYS A 787 10.83 -12.05 -13.33
CA LYS A 787 9.75 -12.36 -14.27
C LYS A 787 10.24 -13.17 -15.46
N ASP A 788 11.38 -12.81 -16.03
CA ASP A 788 11.99 -13.54 -17.15
C ASP A 788 12.33 -14.97 -16.74
N PHE A 789 12.83 -15.20 -15.53
CA PHE A 789 13.07 -16.54 -14.98
C PHE A 789 11.78 -17.36 -14.87
N ILE A 790 10.71 -16.78 -14.32
CA ILE A 790 9.39 -17.45 -14.22
C ILE A 790 8.86 -17.83 -15.61
N GLN A 791 8.98 -16.93 -16.58
CA GLN A 791 8.46 -17.13 -17.92
C GLN A 791 9.25 -18.16 -18.73
N ASN A 792 10.57 -18.18 -18.59
CA ASN A 792 11.45 -18.91 -19.50
C ASN A 792 12.03 -20.20 -18.89
N ASP A 793 12.16 -20.28 -17.57
CA ASP A 793 12.95 -21.31 -16.89
C ASP A 793 12.12 -22.14 -15.90
N ASP A 794 11.45 -21.55 -14.91
CA ASP A 794 10.67 -22.29 -13.90
C ASP A 794 9.32 -21.64 -13.54
N PRO A 795 8.19 -22.19 -14.02
CA PRO A 795 6.85 -21.67 -13.71
C PRO A 795 6.39 -21.96 -12.28
N ASN A 796 7.11 -22.79 -11.51
CA ASN A 796 6.79 -23.09 -10.10
C ASN A 796 7.46 -22.08 -9.16
N THR A 797 7.43 -20.79 -9.49
CA THR A 797 8.10 -19.75 -8.72
C THR A 797 7.14 -18.60 -8.46
N LEU A 798 7.04 -18.19 -7.20
CA LEU A 798 6.38 -16.95 -6.77
C LEU A 798 7.41 -15.82 -6.80
N LEU A 799 7.09 -14.72 -7.48
CA LEU A 799 7.69 -13.42 -7.24
C LEU A 799 6.68 -12.58 -6.45
N VAL A 800 7.09 -12.11 -5.27
CA VAL A 800 6.31 -11.17 -4.46
C VAL A 800 7.20 -10.02 -4.03
N THR A 801 6.66 -8.80 -4.15
CA THR A 801 7.34 -7.57 -3.73
C THR A 801 6.46 -6.75 -2.81
N ALA A 802 7.06 -6.28 -1.73
CA ALA A 802 6.47 -5.36 -0.75
C ALA A 802 7.59 -4.50 -0.15
N ALA A 803 7.30 -3.23 0.09
CA ALA A 803 8.08 -2.41 1.01
C ALA A 803 7.43 -2.47 2.39
N ASP A 804 8.19 -2.19 3.45
CA ASP A 804 7.69 -2.08 4.81
C ASP A 804 7.10 -0.69 5.11
N SER A 805 7.54 0.35 4.38
CA SER A 805 7.11 1.73 4.53
C SER A 805 7.29 2.55 3.23
N GLU A 806 6.91 3.84 3.24
CA GLU A 806 7.23 4.79 2.18
C GLU A 806 8.26 5.84 2.65
N ALA A 807 9.44 5.86 2.03
CA ALA A 807 10.53 6.77 2.39
C ALA A 807 10.31 8.20 1.85
N GLY A 808 10.35 9.19 2.73
CA GLY A 808 10.31 10.63 2.42
C GLY A 808 8.99 11.18 1.84
N GLY A 809 8.06 10.31 1.41
CA GLY A 809 6.76 10.69 0.88
C GLY A 809 6.86 11.57 -0.37
N ILE A 810 7.67 11.12 -1.34
CA ILE A 810 7.91 11.84 -2.60
C ILE A 810 6.60 12.04 -3.39
N GLN A 811 6.45 13.21 -3.99
CA GLN A 811 5.37 13.53 -4.92
C GLN A 811 5.90 14.12 -6.22
N VAL A 812 5.25 13.78 -7.34
CA VAL A 812 5.57 14.32 -8.67
C VAL A 812 4.60 15.45 -8.99
N TRP A 813 5.16 16.64 -9.25
CA TRP A 813 4.37 17.81 -9.57
C TRP A 813 4.68 18.34 -10.97
N GLN A 814 3.60 18.49 -11.74
CA GLN A 814 3.58 19.30 -12.94
C GLN A 814 2.51 20.40 -12.76
N PRO A 815 2.83 21.67 -13.03
CA PRO A 815 1.84 22.75 -12.90
C PRO A 815 0.64 22.55 -13.85
N THR A 816 -0.58 22.59 -13.30
CA THR A 816 -1.87 22.56 -14.02
C THR A 816 -2.51 23.97 -14.00
N PRO A 817 -3.33 24.39 -14.99
CA PRO A 817 -3.31 24.11 -16.43
C PRO A 817 -3.13 25.41 -17.27
N PHE A 818 -2.78 25.27 -18.56
CA PHE A 818 -2.40 26.35 -19.50
C PHE A 818 -1.16 27.18 -19.15
N GLY A 819 -0.41 26.80 -18.11
CA GLY A 819 0.93 27.31 -17.90
C GLY A 819 1.84 26.93 -19.09
N PRO A 820 2.84 27.76 -19.46
CA PRO A 820 3.93 27.23 -20.28
C PRO A 820 4.52 26.00 -19.55
N PRO A 821 4.92 24.94 -20.27
CA PRO A 821 5.66 23.85 -19.66
C PRO A 821 6.78 24.42 -18.81
N LEU A 822 7.08 23.76 -17.68
CA LEU A 822 8.18 24.20 -16.85
C LEU A 822 9.43 24.39 -17.73
N PRO A 823 10.14 25.52 -17.59
CA PRO A 823 11.37 25.69 -18.34
C PRO A 823 12.35 24.59 -17.93
N GLU A 824 13.21 24.18 -18.86
CA GLU A 824 14.32 23.26 -18.60
C GLU A 824 15.18 23.74 -17.41
N ILE A 825 15.26 25.06 -17.21
CA ILE A 825 16.02 25.69 -16.14
C ILE A 825 15.16 26.75 -15.42
N ILE A 826 15.05 26.62 -14.11
CA ILE A 826 14.41 27.58 -13.20
C ILE A 826 15.48 28.42 -12.48
N ASP A 827 15.49 29.73 -12.70
CA ASP A 827 16.50 30.66 -12.18
C ASP A 827 16.25 31.14 -10.72
N SER A 828 15.17 30.68 -10.08
CA SER A 828 14.75 31.06 -8.73
C SER A 828 14.29 29.84 -7.94
N VAL A 829 14.37 29.90 -6.61
CA VAL A 829 13.94 28.79 -5.75
C VAL A 829 12.46 28.54 -6.02
N ALA A 830 12.15 27.34 -6.50
CA ALA A 830 10.79 26.87 -6.66
C ALA A 830 10.38 26.15 -5.37
N ALA A 831 9.16 26.42 -4.93
CA ALA A 831 8.59 25.86 -3.72
C ALA A 831 7.06 25.89 -3.83
N LEU A 832 6.41 24.99 -3.11
CA LEU A 832 4.95 24.86 -3.05
C LEU A 832 4.45 25.34 -1.69
N PRO A 833 3.29 26.02 -1.60
CA PRO A 833 2.62 26.19 -0.32
C PRO A 833 2.42 24.85 0.35
N VAL A 834 2.67 24.80 1.65
CA VAL A 834 2.44 23.63 2.49
C VAL A 834 1.85 24.13 3.80
N ASN A 835 0.76 23.50 4.21
CA ASN A 835 0.01 23.78 5.43
C ASN A 835 0.09 25.24 5.94
N PRO A 836 -0.37 26.22 5.13
CA PRO A 836 -0.18 27.64 5.44
C PRO A 836 -1.14 28.09 6.54
N THR A 837 -0.66 28.84 7.53
CA THR A 837 -1.50 29.41 8.61
C THR A 837 -1.68 30.92 8.46
N ASP A 838 -2.54 31.55 9.27
CA ASP A 838 -2.67 33.02 9.27
C ASP A 838 -1.31 33.72 9.49
N THR A 839 -0.46 33.10 10.31
CA THR A 839 0.84 33.64 10.73
C THR A 839 2.03 33.12 9.93
N ASP A 840 1.85 32.06 9.13
CA ASP A 840 2.91 31.41 8.36
C ASP A 840 2.51 31.22 6.89
N THR A 841 3.46 31.42 6.00
CA THR A 841 3.34 31.12 4.57
C THR A 841 4.43 30.13 4.23
N ALA A 842 4.37 28.97 4.88
CA ALA A 842 5.28 27.86 4.71
C ALA A 842 5.36 27.47 3.21
N GLN A 843 6.57 27.16 2.75
CA GLN A 843 6.84 26.85 1.34
C GLN A 843 7.82 25.67 1.29
N ASN A 844 7.32 24.52 0.87
CA ASN A 844 8.10 23.30 0.70
C ASN A 844 8.94 23.38 -0.58
N PRO A 845 10.28 23.28 -0.52
CA PRO A 845 11.14 23.30 -1.70
C PRO A 845 10.88 22.11 -2.65
N VAL A 846 11.08 22.32 -3.94
CA VAL A 846 11.02 21.27 -4.96
C VAL A 846 12.42 20.90 -5.47
N ASP A 847 12.58 19.68 -5.96
CA ASP A 847 13.79 19.18 -6.60
C ASP A 847 13.66 19.04 -8.12
N GLY A 848 14.79 19.27 -8.78
CA GLY A 848 14.98 18.92 -10.18
C GLY A 848 16.03 17.82 -10.35
N ALA A 849 16.43 17.56 -11.59
CA ALA A 849 17.40 16.55 -11.98
C ALA A 849 18.79 16.71 -11.34
N GLU A 850 19.09 17.88 -10.74
CA GLU A 850 20.37 18.19 -10.11
C GLU A 850 20.20 18.72 -8.67
N GLY A 851 19.09 18.38 -8.01
CA GLY A 851 18.71 18.86 -6.67
C GLY A 851 17.93 20.18 -6.71
N ARG A 852 17.82 20.85 -5.56
CA ARG A 852 17.03 22.09 -5.39
C ARG A 852 17.83 23.38 -5.55
N LEU A 853 19.15 23.32 -5.70
CA LEU A 853 19.98 24.52 -5.87
C LEU A 853 19.72 25.21 -7.21
N VAL A 854 19.63 26.54 -7.17
CA VAL A 854 19.39 27.35 -8.37
C VAL A 854 20.68 27.75 -9.09
N PRO A 855 20.70 27.76 -10.43
CA PRO A 855 19.59 27.41 -11.32
C PRO A 855 19.22 25.92 -11.27
N LEU A 856 17.94 25.62 -11.07
CA LEU A 856 17.39 24.27 -10.93
C LEU A 856 17.10 23.71 -12.32
N THR A 857 17.60 22.50 -12.61
CA THR A 857 17.33 21.80 -13.88
C THR A 857 16.16 20.87 -13.68
N THR A 858 15.07 21.02 -14.44
CA THR A 858 13.86 20.18 -14.28
C THR A 858 14.05 18.77 -14.85
N PHE A 859 13.18 17.84 -14.44
CA PHE A 859 13.09 16.54 -15.10
C PHE A 859 12.30 16.66 -16.40
N GLU A 860 12.64 15.85 -17.39
CA GLU A 860 11.93 15.75 -18.68
C GLU A 860 11.25 14.39 -18.76
N ALA A 861 9.93 14.36 -18.99
CA ALA A 861 9.21 13.12 -19.23
C ALA A 861 9.36 12.67 -20.69
N GLN A 862 9.40 11.36 -20.92
CA GLN A 862 9.21 10.84 -22.27
C GLN A 862 7.77 11.16 -22.75
N PRO A 863 7.56 11.32 -24.07
CA PRO A 863 6.23 11.53 -24.62
C PRO A 863 5.25 10.41 -24.27
N SER A 864 3.97 10.77 -24.15
CA SER A 864 2.85 9.82 -24.16
C SER A 864 2.55 9.38 -25.60
N LEU A 865 1.59 8.47 -25.77
CA LEU A 865 1.03 8.13 -27.08
C LEU A 865 0.30 9.32 -27.72
N ASP A 866 -0.16 10.28 -26.91
CA ASP A 866 -0.97 11.42 -27.33
C ASP A 866 -0.15 12.71 -27.54
N GLY A 867 1.07 12.78 -26.99
CA GLY A 867 1.96 13.92 -27.24
C GLY A 867 3.11 14.09 -26.25
N ASP A 868 3.76 15.24 -26.33
CA ASP A 868 4.83 15.62 -25.41
C ASP A 868 4.22 15.98 -24.04
N MET A 869 4.80 15.45 -22.96
CA MET A 869 4.34 15.72 -21.57
C MET A 869 5.03 16.91 -20.92
N GLY A 870 6.19 17.32 -21.41
CA GLY A 870 6.94 18.46 -20.88
C GLY A 870 7.76 18.13 -19.63
N ASN A 871 8.14 19.19 -18.91
CA ASN A 871 9.02 19.11 -17.74
C ASN A 871 8.24 19.13 -16.43
N PHE A 872 8.79 18.48 -15.43
CA PHE A 872 8.22 18.35 -14.09
C PHE A 872 9.31 18.42 -13.01
N VAL A 873 8.88 18.47 -11.75
CA VAL A 873 9.74 18.47 -10.55
C VAL A 873 9.17 17.51 -9.50
N THR A 874 9.96 17.20 -8.50
CA THR A 874 9.56 16.41 -7.33
C THR A 874 9.47 17.29 -6.09
N THR A 875 8.66 16.89 -5.12
CA THR A 875 8.56 17.50 -3.78
C THR A 875 8.39 16.38 -2.76
N TRP A 876 8.49 16.69 -1.46
CA TRP A 876 8.57 15.67 -0.42
C TRP A 876 7.77 16.04 0.82
N ALA A 877 7.04 15.09 1.39
CA ALA A 877 6.36 15.30 2.67
C ALA A 877 7.36 15.40 3.84
N GLY A 878 8.46 14.66 3.82
CA GLY A 878 9.48 14.72 4.88
C GLY A 878 10.75 13.94 4.57
N THR A 879 11.57 13.69 5.58
CA THR A 879 12.70 12.74 5.59
C THR A 879 12.43 11.42 6.32
N PRO A 880 11.36 11.23 7.13
CA PRO A 880 11.03 9.92 7.69
C PRO A 880 10.31 9.00 6.71
N ASP A 881 10.15 7.76 7.16
CA ASP A 881 9.21 6.78 6.61
C ASP A 881 7.76 7.15 6.94
N PHE A 882 6.84 6.79 6.06
CA PHE A 882 5.40 7.01 6.21
C PHE A 882 4.59 5.71 6.02
N ALA A 883 3.39 5.66 6.61
CA ALA A 883 2.56 4.44 6.63
C ALA A 883 1.68 4.22 5.38
N GLY A 884 1.52 5.24 4.53
CA GLY A 884 0.29 5.42 3.76
C GLY A 884 0.21 4.79 2.37
N ASN A 885 1.28 4.80 1.56
CA ASN A 885 1.16 4.52 0.11
C ASN A 885 1.87 3.28 -0.41
N VAL A 886 2.01 2.25 0.43
CA VAL A 886 2.67 1.02 0.01
C VAL A 886 1.70 0.09 -0.72
N VAL A 887 2.12 -0.42 -1.88
CA VAL A 887 1.35 -1.39 -2.68
C VAL A 887 2.25 -2.58 -3.02
N ALA A 888 1.87 -3.74 -2.51
CA ALA A 888 2.51 -5.01 -2.85
C ALA A 888 2.07 -5.49 -4.24
N LYS A 889 2.96 -6.19 -4.93
CA LYS A 889 2.68 -6.82 -6.23
C LYS A 889 3.16 -8.27 -6.23
N ALA A 890 2.45 -9.14 -6.96
CA ALA A 890 2.85 -10.52 -7.14
C ALA A 890 2.79 -10.95 -8.62
N TYR A 891 3.58 -11.97 -8.96
CA TYR A 891 3.61 -12.60 -10.28
C TYR A 891 4.08 -14.07 -10.16
N GLY A 892 3.49 -14.96 -10.96
CA GLY A 892 3.87 -16.38 -10.98
C GLY A 892 2.98 -17.25 -10.10
N MET A 893 3.55 -18.34 -9.59
CA MET A 893 2.84 -19.31 -8.75
C MET A 893 2.25 -18.61 -7.51
N ASN A 894 0.98 -18.89 -7.18
CA ASN A 894 0.27 -18.35 -6.02
C ASN A 894 0.17 -16.81 -5.95
N ALA A 895 0.43 -16.10 -7.06
CA ALA A 895 0.26 -14.64 -7.11
C ALA A 895 -1.21 -14.21 -6.87
N ASP A 896 -2.16 -15.07 -7.26
CA ASP A 896 -3.60 -14.92 -7.07
C ASP A 896 -4.04 -14.99 -5.59
N LEU A 897 -3.15 -15.38 -4.68
CA LEU A 897 -3.41 -15.30 -3.23
C LEU A 897 -3.36 -13.85 -2.71
N LEU A 898 -2.71 -12.93 -3.44
CA LEU A 898 -2.58 -11.54 -3.01
C LEU A 898 -3.94 -10.83 -3.06
N SER A 899 -4.51 -10.55 -1.89
CA SER A 899 -5.77 -9.79 -1.80
C SER A 899 -5.57 -8.29 -2.06
N SER A 900 -6.66 -7.60 -2.39
CA SER A 900 -6.69 -6.15 -2.64
C SER A 900 -6.21 -5.28 -1.48
N THR A 901 -6.23 -5.81 -0.25
CA THR A 901 -5.65 -5.20 0.95
C THR A 901 -5.09 -6.31 1.82
N ILE A 902 -3.85 -6.16 2.26
CA ILE A 902 -3.12 -7.18 3.01
C ILE A 902 -2.50 -6.61 4.27
N ASP A 903 -2.55 -7.39 5.34
CA ASP A 903 -1.68 -7.15 6.50
C ASP A 903 -0.24 -7.54 6.16
N ASN A 904 0.75 -6.85 6.73
CA ASN A 904 2.17 -7.15 6.50
C ASN A 904 2.56 -8.61 6.81
N THR A 905 1.89 -9.27 7.76
CA THR A 905 2.10 -10.68 8.06
C THR A 905 1.73 -11.64 6.92
N PHE A 906 0.87 -11.22 5.99
CA PHE A 906 0.38 -12.05 4.89
C PHE A 906 1.46 -12.38 3.85
N ILE A 907 2.49 -11.54 3.73
CA ILE A 907 3.63 -11.80 2.84
C ILE A 907 4.33 -13.12 3.23
N TYR A 908 4.54 -13.35 4.53
CA TYR A 908 5.07 -14.64 5.04
C TYR A 908 4.18 -15.80 4.64
N GLU A 909 2.86 -15.66 4.81
CA GLU A 909 1.90 -16.72 4.50
C GLU A 909 1.96 -17.14 3.03
N MET A 910 2.00 -16.18 2.09
CA MET A 910 2.15 -16.45 0.66
C MET A 910 3.45 -17.20 0.35
N MET A 911 4.57 -16.74 0.91
CA MET A 911 5.86 -17.40 0.74
C MET A 911 5.85 -18.81 1.30
N TYR A 912 5.30 -19.00 2.50
CA TYR A 912 5.29 -20.28 3.21
C TYR A 912 4.42 -21.31 2.48
N ARG A 913 3.21 -20.93 2.05
CA ARG A 913 2.33 -21.79 1.25
C ARG A 913 2.98 -22.20 -0.06
N THR A 914 3.74 -21.30 -0.69
CA THR A 914 4.48 -21.63 -1.92
C THR A 914 5.62 -22.61 -1.66
N LEU A 915 6.40 -22.42 -0.59
CA LEU A 915 7.56 -23.27 -0.30
C LEU A 915 7.16 -24.66 0.23
N PHE A 916 6.09 -24.74 1.04
CA PHE A 916 5.78 -25.89 1.88
C PHE A 916 4.34 -26.45 1.71
N GLY A 917 3.44 -25.72 1.04
CA GLY A 917 2.05 -26.10 0.79
C GLY A 917 1.05 -25.62 1.85
N ASP A 918 -0.25 -25.61 1.51
CA ASP A 918 -1.34 -25.04 2.32
C ASP A 918 -1.61 -25.75 3.67
N ASP A 919 -1.30 -27.04 3.77
CA ASP A 919 -1.54 -27.82 4.99
C ASP A 919 -0.52 -27.48 6.11
N ALA A 920 0.59 -26.82 5.77
CA ALA A 920 1.72 -26.64 6.67
C ALA A 920 1.54 -25.48 7.69
N LEU A 921 0.80 -24.41 7.36
CA LEU A 921 0.46 -23.33 8.32
C LEU A 921 -0.71 -23.67 9.24
N ASN A 922 -1.54 -24.65 8.86
CA ASN A 922 -2.72 -25.07 9.62
C ASN A 922 -2.41 -26.17 10.65
N GLY A 923 -1.14 -26.56 10.79
CA GLY A 923 -0.68 -27.58 11.72
C GLY A 923 -0.51 -27.03 13.14
N GLU A 924 -1.53 -27.16 14.00
CA GLU A 924 -1.37 -26.94 15.44
C GLU A 924 -0.23 -27.83 16.01
N ALA A 925 0.78 -27.17 16.59
CA ALA A 925 1.63 -27.59 17.72
C ALA A 925 2.31 -28.98 17.67
N THR A 926 3.65 -29.00 17.54
CA THR A 926 4.50 -30.06 18.15
C THR A 926 5.29 -29.57 19.35
N ALA A 927 4.73 -28.58 20.07
CA ALA A 927 5.32 -28.04 21.29
C ALA A 927 5.56 -29.12 22.37
N GLU A 928 4.87 -30.28 22.36
CA GLU A 928 4.99 -31.28 23.42
C GLU A 928 6.17 -32.28 23.32
N LEU A 929 7.07 -32.16 22.33
CA LEU A 929 8.18 -33.11 22.11
C LEU A 929 9.47 -32.78 22.89
N ILE A 930 10.17 -33.81 23.38
CA ILE A 930 11.55 -33.72 23.88
C ILE A 930 12.50 -33.99 22.71
N ASP A 931 13.22 -32.95 22.27
CA ASP A 931 14.25 -33.05 21.24
C ASP A 931 15.60 -33.48 21.85
N LEU A 932 16.10 -34.65 21.43
CA LEU A 932 17.43 -35.13 21.76
C LEU A 932 18.30 -35.37 20.50
N THR A 933 17.92 -34.82 19.35
CA THR A 933 18.62 -35.01 18.06
C THR A 933 20.05 -34.50 18.07
N GLY A 934 20.34 -33.45 18.86
CA GLY A 934 21.70 -32.91 19.04
C GLY A 934 22.67 -33.79 19.85
N PHE A 935 22.27 -35.00 20.26
CA PHE A 935 23.10 -35.91 21.05
C PHE A 935 23.33 -37.25 20.34
N ASP A 936 24.59 -37.60 20.04
CA ASP A 936 24.94 -38.86 19.37
C ASP A 936 24.98 -40.11 20.29
N SER A 937 24.72 -39.95 21.59
CA SER A 937 24.82 -40.98 22.61
C SER A 937 23.66 -40.92 23.60
N ASP A 938 23.50 -41.95 24.44
CA ASP A 938 22.54 -41.93 25.54
C ASP A 938 22.67 -40.63 26.37
N VAL A 939 21.53 -40.04 26.71
CA VAL A 939 21.38 -38.77 27.40
C VAL A 939 20.70 -38.99 28.74
N SER A 940 21.29 -38.44 29.81
CA SER A 940 20.71 -38.38 31.14
C SER A 940 19.82 -37.14 31.23
N VAL A 941 18.51 -37.38 31.27
CA VAL A 941 17.46 -36.36 31.37
C VAL A 941 17.06 -36.24 32.83
N GLY A 942 17.49 -35.16 33.49
CA GLY A 942 17.12 -34.84 34.87
C GLY A 942 15.76 -34.17 34.92
N VAL A 943 14.84 -34.68 35.74
CA VAL A 943 13.46 -34.20 35.82
C VAL A 943 12.99 -34.07 37.26
N SER A 944 12.13 -33.10 37.52
CA SER A 944 11.33 -33.00 38.74
C SER A 944 9.90 -33.37 38.40
N VAL A 945 9.29 -34.20 39.23
CA VAL A 945 7.91 -34.64 39.04
C VAL A 945 7.10 -34.23 40.25
N MET A 946 5.92 -33.65 40.03
CA MET A 946 4.90 -33.39 41.03
C MET A 946 3.61 -34.11 40.63
N ARG A 947 2.87 -34.64 41.61
CA ARG A 947 1.58 -35.30 41.38
C ARG A 947 0.55 -34.84 42.39
N GLU A 948 -0.56 -34.24 41.93
CA GLU A 948 -1.69 -33.88 42.82
C GLU A 948 -2.86 -34.87 42.77
N SER A 949 -2.77 -36.00 42.05
CA SER A 949 -3.97 -36.81 41.78
C SER A 949 -4.24 -38.03 42.69
N ALA A 950 -5.54 -38.36 42.81
CA ALA A 950 -6.08 -39.55 43.48
C ALA A 950 -5.83 -40.89 42.74
N PHE A 951 -5.32 -40.84 41.52
CA PHE A 951 -5.00 -42.00 40.69
C PHE A 951 -3.50 -42.32 40.72
N ASP A 952 -3.15 -43.60 40.52
CA ASP A 952 -1.74 -44.02 40.43
C ASP A 952 -1.18 -43.75 39.03
N ASN A 953 -1.11 -42.48 38.64
CA ASN A 953 -0.62 -42.08 37.33
C ASN A 953 0.86 -42.40 37.15
N VAL A 954 1.19 -42.89 35.96
CA VAL A 954 2.56 -43.24 35.56
C VAL A 954 2.87 -42.52 34.27
N LEU A 955 3.92 -41.71 34.25
CA LEU A 955 4.39 -41.06 33.04
C LEU A 955 5.43 -41.94 32.34
N LYS A 956 5.21 -42.19 31.06
CA LYS A 956 6.13 -42.90 30.16
C LYS A 956 6.43 -42.02 28.95
N PHE A 957 7.33 -42.50 28.10
CA PHE A 957 7.73 -41.85 26.86
C PHE A 957 7.71 -42.86 25.72
N TYR A 958 7.58 -42.39 24.49
CA TYR A 958 7.76 -43.17 23.27
C TYR A 958 8.56 -42.33 22.27
N GLU A 959 9.33 -43.01 21.42
CA GLU A 959 10.12 -42.37 20.37
C GLU A 959 9.22 -41.91 19.22
N THR A 960 9.57 -40.80 18.59
CA THR A 960 8.81 -40.18 17.51
C THR A 960 9.73 -39.43 16.53
N ASP A 961 9.21 -39.09 15.34
CA ASP A 961 9.82 -38.06 14.49
C ASP A 961 9.45 -36.64 14.96
N ILE A 962 9.94 -35.62 14.24
CA ILE A 962 9.72 -34.20 14.52
C ILE A 962 8.24 -33.78 14.52
N ASP A 963 7.39 -34.54 13.81
CA ASP A 963 5.96 -34.29 13.67
C ASP A 963 5.11 -35.07 14.68
N GLY A 964 5.74 -35.75 15.65
CA GLY A 964 5.01 -36.57 16.62
C GLY A 964 4.57 -37.93 16.07
N ARG A 965 5.05 -38.38 14.89
CA ARG A 965 4.64 -39.66 14.31
C ARG A 965 5.24 -40.88 15.01
N VAL A 966 4.37 -41.87 15.24
CA VAL A 966 4.75 -43.21 15.70
C VAL A 966 4.14 -44.27 14.79
N ASP A 967 4.95 -45.25 14.36
CA ASP A 967 4.58 -46.26 13.36
C ASP A 967 3.97 -45.68 12.05
N GLY A 968 4.36 -44.45 11.68
CA GLY A 968 3.91 -43.75 10.47
C GLY A 968 2.53 -43.09 10.58
N LEU A 969 1.97 -42.97 11.78
CA LEU A 969 0.70 -42.29 12.07
C LEU A 969 0.98 -40.95 12.75
N LEU A 970 0.26 -39.90 12.35
CA LEU A 970 0.30 -38.58 12.98
C LEU A 970 -0.55 -38.54 14.25
N PRO A 971 -0.22 -37.67 15.23
CA PRO A 971 -1.11 -37.37 16.34
C PRO A 971 -2.54 -37.06 15.84
N GLY A 972 -3.53 -37.76 16.39
CA GLY A 972 -4.95 -37.64 16.00
C GLY A 972 -5.41 -38.64 14.93
N ASP A 973 -4.49 -39.35 14.26
CA ASP A 973 -4.85 -40.41 13.32
C ASP A 973 -5.55 -41.59 14.02
N THR A 974 -6.49 -42.23 13.32
CA THR A 974 -7.13 -43.46 13.82
C THR A 974 -6.09 -44.56 13.98
N GLY A 975 -5.81 -44.96 15.22
CA GLY A 975 -4.82 -45.99 15.55
C GLY A 975 -3.55 -45.44 16.22
N TYR A 976 -3.42 -44.11 16.35
CA TYR A 976 -2.25 -43.47 16.91
C TYR A 976 -2.02 -43.88 18.37
N GLU A 977 -3.04 -43.87 19.22
CA GLU A 977 -2.90 -44.22 20.63
C GLU A 977 -2.50 -45.70 20.82
N GLU A 978 -2.97 -46.60 19.95
CA GLU A 978 -2.51 -47.99 19.96
C GLU A 978 -1.04 -48.12 19.53
N ALA A 979 -0.58 -47.30 18.57
CA ALA A 979 0.80 -47.26 18.14
C ALA A 979 1.71 -46.65 19.22
N ALA A 980 1.30 -45.54 19.85
CA ALA A 980 1.99 -44.94 20.98
C ALA A 980 2.09 -45.93 22.16
N ALA A 981 0.98 -46.61 22.51
CA ALA A 981 0.96 -47.65 23.54
C ALA A 981 1.94 -48.80 23.26
N ALA A 982 2.07 -49.21 21.99
CA ALA A 982 2.95 -50.30 21.57
C ALA A 982 4.44 -49.93 21.62
N ASN A 983 4.76 -48.64 21.54
CA ASN A 983 6.13 -48.11 21.48
C ASN A 983 6.57 -47.42 22.78
N LEU A 984 5.81 -47.55 23.87
CA LEU A 984 6.21 -47.04 25.18
C LEU A 984 7.54 -47.65 25.63
N LEU A 985 8.45 -46.79 26.06
CA LEU A 985 9.74 -47.18 26.64
C LEU A 985 9.55 -47.84 28.02
N ASP A 986 10.55 -48.64 28.41
CA ASP A 986 10.62 -49.21 29.77
C ASP A 986 10.86 -48.14 30.85
N ALA A 987 11.27 -46.93 30.45
CA ALA A 987 11.52 -45.81 31.33
C ALA A 987 10.19 -45.22 31.83
N GLU A 988 9.96 -45.25 33.14
CA GLU A 988 8.73 -44.75 33.76
C GLU A 988 9.01 -43.85 34.97
N LEU A 989 8.14 -42.86 35.15
CA LEU A 989 8.14 -41.96 36.29
C LEU A 989 6.81 -42.11 37.04
N SER A 990 6.89 -42.31 38.35
CA SER A 990 5.74 -42.38 39.23
C SER A 990 6.09 -41.80 40.59
N VAL A 991 5.18 -41.02 41.18
CA VAL A 991 5.32 -40.44 42.52
C VAL A 991 4.13 -40.85 43.37
N ASP A 992 4.31 -40.98 44.69
CA ASP A 992 3.18 -41.18 45.62
C ASP A 992 2.18 -40.00 45.54
N ASN A 993 0.92 -40.26 45.90
CA ASN A 993 -0.13 -39.24 45.91
C ASN A 993 0.24 -38.02 46.76
N VAL A 994 0.06 -36.82 46.21
CA VAL A 994 0.41 -35.52 46.82
C VAL A 994 1.90 -35.50 47.19
N GLY A 995 2.75 -35.83 46.22
CA GLY A 995 4.19 -35.96 46.39
C GLY A 995 4.96 -35.33 45.24
N SER A 996 6.25 -35.11 45.47
CA SER A 996 7.22 -34.76 44.43
C SER A 996 8.48 -35.60 44.53
N MET A 997 9.17 -35.79 43.40
CA MET A 997 10.48 -36.44 43.35
C MET A 997 11.34 -35.82 42.25
N ASP A 998 12.66 -35.89 42.44
CA ASP A 998 13.62 -35.70 41.35
C ASP A 998 14.05 -37.07 40.82
N ALA A 999 14.12 -37.21 39.51
CA ALA A 999 14.50 -38.44 38.84
C ALA A 999 15.47 -38.15 37.67
N HIS A 1000 16.17 -39.18 37.23
CA HIS A 1000 16.96 -39.15 36.01
C HIS A 1000 16.50 -40.29 35.12
N LEU A 1001 16.18 -39.96 33.87
CA LEU A 1001 15.90 -40.90 32.80
C LEU A 1001 17.12 -41.01 31.91
N VAL A 1002 17.36 -42.19 31.36
CA VAL A 1002 18.35 -42.37 30.30
C VAL A 1002 17.59 -42.65 29.02
N LEU A 1003 17.67 -41.73 28.07
CA LEU A 1003 17.05 -41.82 26.75
C LEU A 1003 18.15 -41.87 25.69
N ALA A 1004 17.94 -42.57 24.57
CA ALA A 1004 18.90 -42.54 23.48
C ALA A 1004 18.84 -41.17 22.79
N GLY A 1005 19.98 -40.55 22.53
CA GLY A 1005 20.04 -39.34 21.70
C GLY A 1005 19.82 -39.65 20.21
N GLY A 1006 19.69 -38.60 19.39
CA GLY A 1006 19.52 -38.69 17.94
C GLY A 1006 18.07 -38.83 17.47
N THR A 1007 17.09 -38.54 18.33
CA THR A 1007 15.66 -38.73 18.05
C THR A 1007 14.78 -37.85 18.96
N TYR A 1008 13.47 -37.80 18.68
CA TYR A 1008 12.48 -37.08 19.50
C TYR A 1008 11.72 -38.05 20.41
N TYR A 1009 11.24 -37.57 21.56
CA TYR A 1009 10.38 -38.33 22.46
C TYR A 1009 9.13 -37.57 22.85
N ALA A 1010 7.99 -38.24 22.80
CA ALA A 1010 6.73 -37.72 23.28
C ALA A 1010 6.36 -38.33 24.65
N PRO A 1011 5.77 -37.56 25.57
CA PRO A 1011 5.27 -38.09 26.83
C PRO A 1011 3.91 -38.81 26.65
N ALA A 1012 3.66 -39.80 27.52
CA ALA A 1012 2.37 -40.49 27.64
C ALA A 1012 2.01 -40.71 29.11
N LEU A 1013 0.90 -40.13 29.57
CA LEU A 1013 0.41 -40.35 30.93
C LEU A 1013 -0.50 -41.58 30.97
N LEU A 1014 -0.11 -42.62 31.69
CA LEU A 1014 -0.96 -43.77 31.97
C LEU A 1014 -1.84 -43.43 33.17
N ILE A 1015 -3.10 -43.11 32.92
CA ILE A 1015 -4.06 -42.78 33.97
C ILE A 1015 -4.32 -44.03 34.81
N ASN A 1016 -4.02 -43.94 36.12
CA ASN A 1016 -4.08 -45.07 37.06
C ASN A 1016 -3.24 -46.30 36.61
N GLY A 1017 -2.13 -46.07 35.91
CA GLY A 1017 -1.20 -47.11 35.46
C GLY A 1017 -1.78 -48.05 34.39
N ASN A 1018 -2.83 -47.64 33.67
CA ASN A 1018 -3.49 -48.45 32.67
C ASN A 1018 -3.10 -48.01 31.24
N GLU A 1019 -2.40 -48.87 30.52
CA GLU A 1019 -1.98 -48.66 29.12
C GLU A 1019 -3.16 -48.54 28.13
N ASN A 1020 -4.39 -48.88 28.52
CA ASN A 1020 -5.59 -48.64 27.69
C ASN A 1020 -6.28 -47.31 28.01
N ASN A 1021 -5.65 -46.46 28.84
CA ASN A 1021 -6.17 -45.16 29.24
C ASN A 1021 -4.98 -44.18 29.32
N LEU A 1022 -4.47 -43.84 28.15
CA LEU A 1022 -3.33 -42.95 27.96
C LEU A 1022 -3.82 -41.54 27.69
N ALA A 1023 -3.12 -40.54 28.22
CA ALA A 1023 -3.10 -39.21 27.61
C ALA A 1023 -1.84 -39.09 26.76
N THR A 1024 -1.99 -38.81 25.47
CA THR A 1024 -0.88 -38.64 24.50
C THR A 1024 -0.94 -37.26 23.85
N ILE A 1025 0.07 -36.90 23.05
CA ILE A 1025 0.09 -35.62 22.33
C ILE A 1025 -1.05 -35.52 21.29
N ALA A 1026 -1.58 -36.66 20.82
CA ALA A 1026 -2.79 -36.68 20.00
C ALA A 1026 -4.03 -36.11 20.72
N ASP A 1027 -4.14 -36.25 22.04
CA ASP A 1027 -5.27 -35.67 22.77
C ASP A 1027 -5.21 -34.13 22.74
N ALA A 1028 -4.01 -33.53 22.68
CA ALA A 1028 -3.81 -32.09 22.49
C ALA A 1028 -4.24 -31.66 21.08
N ALA A 1029 -3.76 -32.36 20.05
CA ALA A 1029 -4.09 -32.10 18.63
C ALA A 1029 -5.58 -32.31 18.29
N LEU A 1030 -6.32 -33.12 19.05
CA LEU A 1030 -7.76 -33.34 18.86
C LEU A 1030 -8.65 -32.34 19.63
N GLY A 1031 -8.07 -31.27 20.19
CA GLY A 1031 -8.79 -30.23 20.94
C GLY A 1031 -9.26 -30.69 22.34
N SER A 1032 -8.73 -31.81 22.84
CA SER A 1032 -9.01 -32.35 24.18
C SER A 1032 -7.75 -32.26 25.04
N SER A 1033 -7.28 -31.04 25.31
CA SER A 1033 -6.01 -30.81 26.01
C SER A 1033 -5.94 -31.62 27.31
N ARG A 1034 -5.06 -32.63 27.30
CA ARG A 1034 -4.69 -33.43 28.47
C ARG A 1034 -3.20 -33.38 28.77
N ILE A 1035 -2.46 -32.77 27.86
CA ILE A 1035 -1.04 -32.45 27.97
C ILE A 1035 -0.92 -30.98 27.57
N GLN A 1036 -0.14 -30.24 28.33
CA GLN A 1036 0.28 -28.88 28.01
C GLN A 1036 1.78 -28.77 28.25
N ARG A 1037 2.46 -27.90 27.51
CA ARG A 1037 3.84 -27.54 27.79
C ARG A 1037 4.00 -26.03 27.86
N THR A 1038 4.76 -25.60 28.85
CA THR A 1038 5.29 -24.23 28.96
C THR A 1038 6.76 -24.36 29.30
N ASP A 1039 7.64 -23.88 28.44
CA ASP A 1039 9.10 -24.00 28.55
C ASP A 1039 9.57 -25.45 28.79
N ASN A 1040 10.15 -25.69 29.96
CA ASN A 1040 10.65 -26.98 30.41
C ASN A 1040 9.63 -27.74 31.28
N VAL A 1041 8.38 -27.30 31.37
CA VAL A 1041 7.34 -27.91 32.20
C VAL A 1041 6.24 -28.52 31.34
N TRP A 1042 6.01 -29.83 31.48
CA TRP A 1042 4.83 -30.51 30.98
C TRP A 1042 3.82 -30.70 32.11
N SER A 1043 2.58 -30.36 31.85
CA SER A 1043 1.45 -30.42 32.78
C SER A 1043 0.40 -31.36 32.20
N PHE A 1044 -0.06 -32.32 32.99
CA PHE A 1044 -0.92 -33.41 32.54
C PHE A 1044 -2.22 -33.45 33.35
N GLU A 1045 -3.30 -33.86 32.70
CA GLU A 1045 -4.65 -33.98 33.26
C GLU A 1045 -5.15 -35.43 33.24
N ASP A 1046 -5.79 -35.89 34.33
CA ASP A 1046 -6.33 -37.24 34.54
C ASP A 1046 -7.87 -37.32 34.52
N ALA A 1047 -8.49 -36.48 33.70
CA ALA A 1047 -9.92 -36.49 33.38
C ALA A 1047 -10.85 -36.25 34.58
N GLY A 1048 -10.45 -35.38 35.50
CA GLY A 1048 -11.14 -35.11 36.75
C GLY A 1048 -11.70 -33.70 36.89
N ASP A 1049 -10.88 -32.69 36.60
CA ASP A 1049 -11.14 -31.29 36.93
C ASP A 1049 -10.45 -30.24 36.05
N ASN A 1050 -9.66 -30.65 35.05
CA ASN A 1050 -9.04 -29.79 34.02
C ASN A 1050 -8.14 -28.68 34.59
N ASP A 1051 -7.38 -28.98 35.64
CA ASP A 1051 -6.43 -28.03 36.23
C ASP A 1051 -4.96 -28.35 35.89
N PHE A 1052 -4.71 -29.45 35.15
CA PHE A 1052 -3.42 -29.87 34.61
C PHE A 1052 -2.31 -30.06 35.65
N ASN A 1053 -2.68 -30.26 36.91
CA ASN A 1053 -1.70 -30.47 37.99
C ASN A 1053 -1.60 -31.95 38.42
N ASP A 1054 -2.36 -32.85 37.78
CA ASP A 1054 -2.45 -34.27 38.14
C ASP A 1054 -1.13 -34.99 38.04
N PHE A 1055 -0.32 -34.59 37.07
CA PHE A 1055 1.09 -34.92 36.95
C PHE A 1055 1.76 -33.72 36.32
N VAL A 1056 2.87 -33.23 36.85
CA VAL A 1056 3.70 -32.22 36.18
C VAL A 1056 5.15 -32.66 36.18
N LEU A 1057 5.77 -32.56 35.02
CA LEU A 1057 7.15 -32.91 34.74
C LEU A 1057 7.91 -31.64 34.40
N THR A 1058 8.89 -31.28 35.21
CA THR A 1058 9.84 -30.21 34.88
C THR A 1058 11.16 -30.83 34.44
N LEU A 1059 11.62 -30.50 33.25
CA LEU A 1059 12.94 -30.87 32.73
C LEU A 1059 14.00 -29.94 33.31
N ASN A 1060 14.88 -30.49 34.15
CA ASN A 1060 15.89 -29.72 34.87
C ASN A 1060 17.25 -29.71 34.16
N SER A 1061 17.61 -30.80 33.48
CA SER A 1061 18.88 -30.90 32.76
C SER A 1061 18.85 -32.00 31.70
N VAL A 1062 19.67 -31.83 30.67
CA VAL A 1062 19.88 -32.79 29.59
C VAL A 1062 21.40 -32.90 29.41
N GLU A 1063 22.00 -34.02 29.82
CA GLU A 1063 23.46 -34.19 29.81
C GLU A 1063 23.86 -35.51 29.14
N PRO A 1064 24.89 -35.53 28.27
CA PRO A 1064 25.40 -36.78 27.70
C PRO A 1064 25.85 -37.76 28.79
N VAL A 1065 25.52 -39.05 28.65
CA VAL A 1065 26.03 -40.09 29.54
C VAL A 1065 27.48 -40.42 29.16
N ILE A 1066 28.44 -39.96 29.99
CA ILE A 1066 29.90 -40.17 29.79
C ILE A 1066 30.35 -41.61 30.09
#